data_AF-A0AAP6CTG7-F1
#
_entry.id   AF-A0AAP6CTG7-F1
#
_cell.length_a   1.000
_cell.length_b   1.000
_cell.length_c   1.000
_cell.angle_alpha   90.00
_cell.angle_beta   90.00
_cell.angle_gamma   90.00
#
_symmetry.space_group_name_H-M   'P 1'
#
loop_
_entity.id
_entity.type
_entity.pdbx_description
1 polymer ?
#
loop_
_entity_poly.entity_id
_entity_poly.type
_entity_poly.pdbx_seq_one_letter_code
_entity_poly.pdbx_strand_id
1 'polypeptide(L)'
;MKKALKILFQTSTPILLNVGMISGAVFFSAKQTNLGSNLLKKSETVLLKELNYLALGDSLSSGFDWESNLDGRGKMNNGSISGISFPAFFANFAQSIQPNSVKSFKNLALNNSSILDWIYLLDPKNNIISDKNLSNLRAQTYNSSNFAETIRSVFENFTGDFSNLRQEIRNANLITISIGFKDFLNEFNSNFFDNIVSSNTSRNLYDTITTNIDYAFVKIKHNLKKLITLIKNINPETYINLIGYYNEHPKIDKFLNDLLKNYLLEFEPNLLSVGRLNDEIKEVSQQMGVNFINPFFEKSWDEKSGPFFDTDLDFRPQIKANKQIAQNLIISLALSPTDLNKSKKLNENDEILQTNFSANNLESQQIDFGSNQEILEKITVNGSLQNFISENSSFEEKSIKDLHTISFQQPESANYASALNQFVGFFGSEQSDFADLFKGLINTFGNKSEPNFEAFNNIVEVILKSEFFTNITQYAQEFIANSAIQNVETNESDDNSDQDSSELSELSESDKTQTSPDLISFLKEKALSQENILALLNEILSSEYVQNHSTKSVNLFYNLLFNQLAISKLLVSSISSQENIQQVIKEVLQFNSVQKFVTFIFTELIKNNQDYISAKSFGQILYLFLQNSNNYNKSVAFIKSFVIEALKRPNFLSAIFDALSSQFGFNIEKEDINSLITLITSTSDIIVNTKTFNNLINLLSNEVIYGIKSGIRNNPSDFSFFFNIISNLTNKISDFVKDKDNIYNFFQDIISFSLSARQIDSVKSLLGKFLPFISKINLSFILDKNSENYQSLNLIFESFSDFLAQDNFKELNDLISTIMDDFFLVNNYKYQNSPDLYAIIFNLLSNNSQKLKPILYKFIDKNHNNTKVLNALKSVFAKILPQEVLEKLDQTNQSNYFKNLIDSIFAVISELTIEYNTKIELAKNNSFIEETDKKSENTLDFNHLLDKLKSKKS
;
A
#
# COMPACT_ATOMS: atom_id res chain seq x y z
N MET A 1 -44.73 -4.45 -26.99
CA MET A 1 -44.77 -2.96 -27.00
C MET A 1 -43.57 -2.26 -26.33
N LYS A 2 -42.83 -2.87 -25.38
CA LYS A 2 -41.52 -2.33 -24.88
C LYS A 2 -40.26 -2.83 -25.62
N LYS A 3 -40.39 -3.80 -26.55
CA LYS A 3 -39.30 -4.23 -27.47
C LYS A 3 -39.30 -3.51 -28.83
N ALA A 4 -40.42 -2.90 -29.22
CA ALA A 4 -40.53 -2.07 -30.45
C ALA A 4 -40.06 -0.62 -30.23
N LEU A 5 -40.22 -0.08 -29.01
CA LEU A 5 -39.62 1.20 -28.61
C LEU A 5 -38.09 1.14 -28.48
N LYS A 6 -37.52 -0.05 -28.27
CA LYS A 6 -36.07 -0.28 -28.16
C LYS A 6 -35.39 -0.37 -29.54
N ILE A 7 -36.15 -0.65 -30.60
CA ILE A 7 -35.68 -0.72 -32.00
C ILE A 7 -35.89 0.63 -32.71
N LEU A 8 -36.95 1.38 -32.36
CA LEU A 8 -37.19 2.76 -32.81
C LEU A 8 -36.17 3.80 -32.27
N PHE A 9 -35.50 3.51 -31.15
CA PHE A 9 -34.37 4.31 -30.64
C PHE A 9 -32.99 3.84 -31.13
N GLN A 10 -32.91 2.71 -31.85
CA GLN A 10 -31.64 2.08 -32.24
C GLN A 10 -31.41 1.95 -33.75
N THR A 11 -32.37 2.28 -34.63
CA THR A 11 -32.20 1.96 -36.06
C THR A 11 -32.70 2.96 -37.10
N SER A 12 -33.12 4.19 -36.75
CA SER A 12 -33.54 5.15 -37.79
C SER A 12 -33.37 6.65 -37.49
N THR A 13 -32.24 7.03 -36.88
CA THR A 13 -31.52 8.27 -37.25
C THR A 13 -29.98 8.15 -37.14
N PRO A 14 -29.33 7.02 -37.50
CA PRO A 14 -27.90 7.06 -37.82
C PRO A 14 -27.73 7.52 -39.29
N ILE A 15 -26.63 8.25 -39.58
CA ILE A 15 -25.90 8.21 -40.86
C ILE A 15 -26.24 9.22 -41.99
N LEU A 16 -27.33 10.00 -41.94
CA LEU A 16 -27.60 11.06 -42.96
C LEU A 16 -27.63 12.52 -42.45
N LEU A 17 -27.01 12.74 -41.29
CA LEU A 17 -26.30 13.99 -40.97
C LEU A 17 -24.80 13.71 -40.77
N ASN A 18 -24.27 12.71 -41.47
CA ASN A 18 -22.85 12.69 -41.83
C ASN A 18 -22.62 13.78 -42.91
N VAL A 19 -21.42 14.37 -42.89
CA VAL A 19 -20.76 15.15 -43.97
C VAL A 19 -20.89 16.70 -43.95
N GLY A 20 -21.64 17.32 -43.02
CA GLY A 20 -21.95 18.77 -43.12
C GLY A 20 -21.11 19.78 -42.34
N MET A 21 -20.97 19.65 -41.01
CA MET A 21 -20.40 20.73 -40.17
C MET A 21 -19.86 20.21 -38.81
N ILE A 22 -18.73 19.50 -38.85
CA ILE A 22 -17.62 19.59 -37.86
C ILE A 22 -16.26 19.36 -38.57
N SER A 23 -16.28 19.20 -39.90
CA SER A 23 -15.33 19.81 -40.85
C SER A 23 -15.37 21.37 -40.84
N GLY A 24 -16.12 22.00 -39.93
CA GLY A 24 -16.36 23.46 -39.86
C GLY A 24 -16.06 24.16 -38.53
N ALA A 25 -15.55 23.46 -37.50
CA ALA A 25 -15.14 24.10 -36.22
C ALA A 25 -13.66 23.90 -35.86
N VAL A 26 -12.93 23.05 -36.59
CA VAL A 26 -11.46 23.05 -36.64
C VAL A 26 -10.93 23.86 -37.84
N PHE A 27 -11.81 24.31 -38.74
CA PHE A 27 -11.50 25.25 -39.82
C PHE A 27 -11.85 26.72 -39.53
N PHE A 28 -12.54 27.05 -38.42
CA PHE A 28 -12.81 28.43 -38.01
C PHE A 28 -12.84 28.61 -36.47
N SER A 29 -11.73 28.30 -35.82
CA SER A 29 -11.17 29.19 -34.79
C SER A 29 -9.65 29.30 -34.89
N ALA A 30 -9.12 29.11 -36.09
CA ALA A 30 -8.25 30.15 -36.62
C ALA A 30 -9.10 31.43 -36.72
N LYS A 31 -9.28 32.11 -35.58
CA LYS A 31 -8.98 33.53 -35.63
C LYS A 31 -7.52 33.51 -36.09
N GLN A 32 -7.33 33.63 -37.40
CA GLN A 32 -6.34 34.56 -37.86
C GLN A 32 -6.63 35.84 -37.06
N THR A 33 -6.07 35.94 -35.85
CA THR A 33 -5.20 37.07 -35.65
C THR A 33 -4.39 37.08 -36.93
N ASN A 34 -4.52 38.16 -37.68
CA ASN A 34 -3.44 38.56 -38.56
C ASN A 34 -2.19 38.62 -37.65
N LEU A 35 -1.61 37.46 -37.30
CA LEU A 35 -0.20 37.20 -37.15
C LEU A 35 0.27 37.59 -38.53
N GLY A 36 0.56 38.88 -38.66
CA GLY A 36 0.69 39.53 -39.95
C GLY A 36 1.68 38.74 -40.78
N SER A 37 1.58 38.93 -42.08
CA SER A 37 2.59 38.59 -43.09
C SER A 37 4.03 39.07 -42.77
N ASN A 38 4.28 39.58 -41.56
CA ASN A 38 5.58 39.85 -40.97
C ASN A 38 6.23 38.64 -40.28
N LEU A 39 5.51 37.58 -39.89
CA LEU A 39 6.13 36.37 -39.30
C LEU A 39 6.71 35.38 -40.32
N LEU A 40 6.42 35.59 -41.60
CA LEU A 40 6.92 34.81 -42.74
C LEU A 40 7.83 35.65 -43.66
N LYS A 41 8.33 36.79 -43.19
CA LYS A 41 9.40 37.49 -43.91
C LYS A 41 10.70 36.73 -43.69
N LYS A 42 11.09 35.95 -44.70
CA LYS A 42 12.46 35.46 -44.88
C LYS A 42 13.34 36.70 -45.09
N SER A 43 13.77 37.30 -43.98
CA SER A 43 14.89 38.24 -43.96
C SER A 43 16.11 37.48 -44.48
N GLU A 44 16.96 38.11 -45.29
CA GLU A 44 18.33 37.62 -45.46
C GLU A 44 18.91 37.44 -44.04
N THR A 45 19.18 36.20 -43.64
CA THR A 45 19.58 35.86 -42.28
C THR A 45 21.01 36.35 -42.07
N VAL A 46 21.15 37.43 -41.31
CA VAL A 46 22.46 37.93 -40.88
C VAL A 46 23.06 36.90 -39.92
N LEU A 47 24.19 36.32 -40.31
CA LEU A 47 24.93 35.39 -39.46
C LEU A 47 25.44 36.11 -38.20
N LEU A 48 25.30 35.45 -37.06
CA LEU A 48 25.74 35.96 -35.76
C LEU A 48 27.25 35.88 -35.64
N LYS A 49 27.89 37.02 -35.38
CA LYS A 49 29.32 37.12 -35.00
C LYS A 49 29.52 37.20 -33.49
N GLU A 50 28.45 37.53 -32.77
CA GLU A 50 28.43 37.65 -31.31
C GLU A 50 27.13 37.03 -30.77
N LEU A 51 27.22 36.33 -29.64
CA LEU A 51 26.13 35.56 -29.04
C LEU A 51 25.68 36.17 -27.71
N ASN A 52 24.38 36.42 -27.60
CA ASN A 52 23.64 36.47 -26.36
C ASN A 52 22.85 35.15 -26.27
N TYR A 53 23.49 34.15 -25.67
CA TYR A 53 23.02 32.77 -25.73
C TYR A 53 22.17 32.43 -24.50
N LEU A 54 20.95 31.94 -24.75
CA LEU A 54 20.05 31.45 -23.72
C LEU A 54 19.69 29.99 -23.99
N ALA A 55 19.88 29.12 -23.01
CA ALA A 55 19.39 27.74 -23.08
C ALA A 55 18.15 27.57 -22.20
N LEU A 56 17.09 27.02 -22.80
CA LEU A 56 15.85 26.63 -22.14
C LEU A 56 15.67 25.11 -22.32
N GLY A 57 14.80 24.49 -21.53
CA GLY A 57 14.46 23.08 -21.73
C GLY A 57 14.43 22.25 -20.47
N ASP A 58 14.68 20.96 -20.64
CA ASP A 58 14.58 19.90 -19.65
C ASP A 58 15.95 19.33 -19.22
N SER A 59 15.97 18.07 -18.80
CA SER A 59 17.14 17.37 -18.29
C SER A 59 18.24 17.18 -19.33
N LEU A 60 17.93 17.17 -20.64
CA LEU A 60 18.95 17.10 -21.70
C LEU A 60 19.85 18.35 -21.66
N SER A 61 19.27 19.50 -21.35
CA SER A 61 19.99 20.78 -21.29
C SER A 61 20.55 21.10 -19.91
N SER A 62 20.16 20.42 -18.83
CA SER A 62 20.55 20.82 -17.46
C SER A 62 21.99 20.42 -17.07
N GLY A 63 22.58 19.44 -17.75
CA GLY A 63 23.96 18.95 -17.52
C GLY A 63 24.14 18.34 -16.14
N PHE A 64 23.62 17.14 -15.91
CA PHE A 64 23.60 16.49 -14.61
C PHE A 64 24.92 15.76 -14.30
N ASP A 65 25.44 15.94 -13.08
CA ASP A 65 26.56 15.17 -12.54
C ASP A 65 26.06 14.11 -11.56
N TRP A 66 26.43 12.87 -11.83
CA TRP A 66 25.97 11.70 -11.09
C TRP A 66 26.69 11.47 -9.79
N GLU A 67 28.00 11.74 -9.76
CA GLU A 67 28.80 11.55 -8.55
C GLU A 67 28.32 12.48 -7.43
N SER A 68 27.84 13.67 -7.78
CA SER A 68 27.38 14.68 -6.83
C SER A 68 25.86 14.82 -6.73
N ASN A 69 25.11 14.23 -7.66
CA ASN A 69 23.65 14.43 -7.82
C ASN A 69 23.27 15.92 -7.95
N LEU A 70 24.03 16.67 -8.77
CA LEU A 70 23.82 18.10 -8.98
C LEU A 70 23.71 18.45 -10.46
N ASP A 71 22.86 19.43 -10.77
CA ASP A 71 22.79 20.00 -12.11
C ASP A 71 23.89 21.07 -12.31
N GLY A 72 24.65 20.92 -13.38
CA GLY A 72 25.73 21.80 -13.82
C GLY A 72 25.40 22.65 -15.05
N ARG A 73 24.21 23.26 -15.05
CA ARG A 73 23.63 24.05 -16.16
C ARG A 73 24.61 25.02 -16.81
N GLY A 74 25.35 25.78 -16.02
CA GLY A 74 26.31 26.73 -16.55
C GLY A 74 25.79 28.17 -16.71
N LYS A 75 26.75 29.10 -16.70
CA LYS A 75 26.54 30.54 -16.87
C LYS A 75 27.84 31.22 -17.32
N MET A 76 27.72 32.46 -17.77
CA MET A 76 28.86 33.35 -17.98
C MET A 76 28.98 34.35 -16.83
N ASN A 77 30.17 34.44 -16.24
CA ASN A 77 30.52 35.43 -15.23
C ASN A 77 31.84 36.11 -15.62
N ASN A 78 31.84 37.44 -15.70
CA ASN A 78 33.03 38.25 -16.01
C ASN A 78 33.83 37.76 -17.24
N GLY A 79 33.14 37.37 -18.32
CA GLY A 79 33.80 36.87 -19.52
C GLY A 79 34.03 35.34 -19.56
N SER A 80 34.10 34.67 -18.40
CA SER A 80 34.36 33.23 -18.31
C SER A 80 33.07 32.42 -18.32
N ILE A 81 33.05 31.34 -19.09
CA ILE A 81 32.01 30.31 -19.03
C ILE A 81 32.33 29.33 -17.90
N SER A 82 31.29 28.79 -17.27
CA SER A 82 31.36 27.61 -16.41
C SER A 82 30.14 26.72 -16.61
N GLY A 83 30.25 25.44 -16.25
CA GLY A 83 29.17 24.45 -16.32
C GLY A 83 29.59 23.19 -17.10
N ILE A 84 28.84 22.11 -16.90
CA ILE A 84 29.11 20.79 -17.50
C ILE A 84 27.99 20.34 -18.46
N SER A 85 27.01 21.19 -18.72
CA SER A 85 25.93 20.95 -19.68
C SER A 85 26.36 21.19 -21.13
N PHE A 86 25.66 20.61 -22.11
CA PHE A 86 25.95 20.90 -23.52
C PHE A 86 25.84 22.40 -23.85
N PRO A 87 24.91 23.20 -23.29
CA PRO A 87 24.95 24.65 -23.50
C PRO A 87 26.23 25.31 -22.99
N ALA A 88 26.76 24.88 -21.86
CA ALA A 88 28.01 25.43 -21.32
C ALA A 88 29.22 25.09 -22.21
N PHE A 89 29.31 23.84 -22.67
CA PHE A 89 30.33 23.43 -23.64
C PHE A 89 30.23 24.20 -24.95
N PHE A 90 29.03 24.38 -25.48
CA PHE A 90 28.80 25.14 -26.71
C PHE A 90 29.30 26.58 -26.59
N ALA A 91 28.95 27.26 -25.49
CA ALA A 91 29.42 28.62 -25.23
C ALA A 91 30.95 28.70 -25.09
N ASN A 92 31.56 27.68 -24.46
CA ASN A 92 33.01 27.59 -24.34
C ASN A 92 33.70 27.34 -25.71
N PHE A 93 33.12 26.50 -26.57
CA PHE A 93 33.64 26.25 -27.93
C PHE A 93 33.54 27.49 -28.80
N ALA A 94 32.43 28.23 -28.72
CA ALA A 94 32.28 29.51 -29.41
C ALA A 94 33.41 30.49 -29.04
N GLN A 95 33.77 30.60 -27.75
CA GLN A 95 34.88 31.45 -27.31
C GLN A 95 36.26 30.90 -27.73
N SER A 96 36.40 29.58 -27.82
CA SER A 96 37.64 28.90 -28.23
C SER A 96 37.93 29.08 -29.73
N ILE A 97 36.88 29.12 -30.56
CA ILE A 97 36.97 29.40 -31.99
C ILE A 97 37.24 30.90 -32.20
N GLN A 98 36.36 31.75 -31.67
CA GLN A 98 36.47 33.19 -31.78
C GLN A 98 36.44 33.84 -30.38
N PRO A 99 37.55 34.44 -29.91
CA PRO A 99 37.59 35.12 -28.64
C PRO A 99 36.52 36.23 -28.54
N ASN A 100 35.87 36.35 -27.38
CA ASN A 100 34.80 37.32 -27.10
C ASN A 100 33.53 37.18 -27.97
N SER A 101 33.35 36.04 -28.64
CA SER A 101 32.13 35.73 -29.41
C SER A 101 30.89 35.63 -28.51
N VAL A 102 31.02 35.15 -27.27
CA VAL A 102 29.90 35.11 -26.31
C VAL A 102 29.91 36.37 -25.44
N LYS A 103 28.85 37.17 -25.52
CA LYS A 103 28.64 38.39 -24.71
C LYS A 103 27.83 38.11 -23.45
N SER A 104 26.87 37.21 -23.54
CA SER A 104 26.10 36.72 -22.40
C SER A 104 25.74 35.25 -22.61
N PHE A 105 25.74 34.48 -21.52
CA PHE A 105 25.26 33.11 -21.50
C PHE A 105 24.59 32.78 -20.17
N LYS A 106 23.37 32.27 -20.25
CA LYS A 106 22.66 31.64 -19.13
C LYS A 106 21.97 30.38 -19.59
N ASN A 107 22.11 29.31 -18.81
CA ASN A 107 21.31 28.12 -18.97
C ASN A 107 20.23 28.06 -17.89
N LEU A 108 18.98 28.17 -18.34
CA LEU A 108 17.77 28.15 -17.51
C LEU A 108 16.98 26.85 -17.65
N ALA A 109 17.54 25.82 -18.30
CA ALA A 109 16.88 24.53 -18.43
C ALA A 109 16.49 23.97 -17.06
N LEU A 110 15.26 23.50 -16.92
CA LEU A 110 14.70 23.00 -15.67
C LEU A 110 14.58 21.49 -15.78
N ASN A 111 15.34 20.77 -14.96
CA ASN A 111 15.28 19.30 -14.93
C ASN A 111 13.83 18.85 -14.64
N ASN A 112 13.37 17.79 -15.30
CA ASN A 112 12.00 17.29 -15.13
C ASN A 112 10.91 18.35 -15.40
N SER A 113 11.11 19.23 -16.39
CA SER A 113 10.07 20.16 -16.88
C SER A 113 9.39 19.63 -18.15
N SER A 114 8.12 20.01 -18.33
CA SER A 114 7.28 19.71 -19.50
C SER A 114 7.05 20.97 -20.35
N ILE A 115 6.52 20.79 -21.56
CA ILE A 115 6.13 21.92 -22.42
C ILE A 115 5.09 22.81 -21.72
N LEU A 116 4.15 22.19 -20.99
CA LEU A 116 3.12 22.91 -20.24
C LEU A 116 3.71 23.76 -19.11
N ASP A 117 4.75 23.26 -18.42
CA ASP A 117 5.47 24.03 -17.40
C ASP A 117 6.04 25.31 -18.01
N TRP A 118 6.73 25.20 -19.15
CA TRP A 118 7.30 26.35 -19.85
C TRP A 118 6.25 27.32 -20.39
N ILE A 119 5.11 26.82 -20.87
CA ILE A 119 3.97 27.67 -21.27
C ILE A 119 3.44 28.46 -20.07
N TYR A 120 3.31 27.83 -18.90
CA TYR A 120 2.91 28.53 -17.68
C TYR A 120 3.96 29.56 -17.24
N LEU A 121 5.25 29.22 -17.30
CA LEU A 121 6.33 30.16 -16.93
C LEU A 121 6.35 31.41 -17.82
N LEU A 122 5.90 31.32 -19.08
CA LEU A 122 5.82 32.47 -19.99
C LEU A 122 4.49 33.22 -19.90
N ASP A 123 3.40 32.51 -19.61
CA ASP A 123 2.04 33.06 -19.49
C ASP A 123 1.27 32.44 -18.30
N PRO A 124 1.56 32.86 -17.05
CA PRO A 124 0.90 32.29 -15.86
C PRO A 124 -0.63 32.46 -15.83
N LYS A 125 -1.16 33.37 -16.66
CA LYS A 125 -2.60 33.69 -16.75
C LYS A 125 -3.37 32.76 -17.67
N ASN A 126 -2.69 31.84 -18.35
CA ASN A 126 -3.33 30.91 -19.30
C ASN A 126 -4.20 29.83 -18.64
N ASN A 127 -4.11 29.65 -17.32
CA ASN A 127 -4.86 28.67 -16.52
C ASN A 127 -4.76 27.21 -17.02
N ILE A 128 -3.73 26.86 -17.80
CA ILE A 128 -3.56 25.49 -18.32
C ILE A 128 -3.11 24.54 -17.20
N ILE A 129 -2.25 25.02 -16.32
CA ILE A 129 -1.80 24.35 -15.10
C ILE A 129 -1.76 25.37 -13.95
N SER A 130 -1.71 24.89 -12.70
CA SER A 130 -1.68 25.74 -11.51
C SER A 130 -0.28 25.89 -10.92
N ASP A 131 -0.07 26.89 -10.07
CA ASP A 131 1.18 27.09 -9.33
C ASP A 131 1.57 25.89 -8.44
N LYS A 132 0.59 25.10 -7.99
CA LYS A 132 0.82 23.85 -7.26
C LYS A 132 1.55 22.79 -8.09
N ASN A 133 1.39 22.82 -9.41
CA ASN A 133 2.00 21.87 -10.34
C ASN A 133 3.51 22.14 -10.50
N LEU A 134 4.01 23.31 -10.09
CA LEU A 134 5.45 23.66 -10.15
C LEU A 134 6.25 23.21 -8.91
N SER A 135 5.63 22.45 -8.00
CA SER A 135 6.26 22.02 -6.75
C SER A 135 7.54 21.20 -6.97
N ASN A 136 7.59 20.38 -8.01
CA ASN A 136 8.78 19.65 -8.46
C ASN A 136 9.91 20.59 -8.94
N LEU A 137 9.57 21.74 -9.55
CA LEU A 137 10.56 22.71 -10.04
C LEU A 137 11.12 23.56 -8.90
N ARG A 138 10.32 23.85 -7.85
CA ARG A 138 10.77 24.56 -6.64
C ARG A 138 11.95 23.89 -5.96
N ALA A 139 12.10 22.56 -6.08
CA ALA A 139 13.27 21.84 -5.55
C ALA A 139 14.60 22.38 -6.13
N GLN A 140 14.59 22.87 -7.37
CA GLN A 140 15.80 23.27 -8.10
C GLN A 140 16.36 24.62 -7.63
N THR A 141 15.59 25.41 -6.88
CA THR A 141 16.10 26.63 -6.24
C THR A 141 16.87 26.32 -4.96
N TYR A 142 16.69 25.15 -4.35
CA TYR A 142 17.29 24.78 -3.06
C TYR A 142 18.41 23.74 -3.15
N ASN A 143 18.80 23.30 -4.35
CA ASN A 143 19.93 22.39 -4.48
C ASN A 143 21.26 23.11 -4.16
N SER A 144 22.28 22.35 -3.77
CA SER A 144 23.62 22.86 -3.40
C SER A 144 24.48 23.24 -4.60
N SER A 145 23.95 23.18 -5.84
CA SER A 145 24.70 23.55 -7.03
C SER A 145 24.97 25.05 -7.08
N ASN A 146 26.18 25.42 -7.49
CA ASN A 146 26.57 26.80 -7.79
C ASN A 146 25.74 27.48 -8.89
N PHE A 147 24.94 26.70 -9.61
CA PHE A 147 24.04 27.17 -10.65
C PHE A 147 22.60 27.41 -10.18
N ALA A 148 22.23 27.00 -8.95
CA ALA A 148 20.89 27.26 -8.40
C ALA A 148 20.60 28.76 -8.18
N GLU A 149 21.63 29.57 -7.93
CA GLU A 149 21.46 31.02 -7.82
C GLU A 149 20.94 31.64 -9.12
N THR A 150 21.39 31.13 -10.27
CA THR A 150 20.89 31.58 -11.58
C THR A 150 19.39 31.33 -11.69
N ILE A 151 18.94 30.14 -11.29
CA ILE A 151 17.52 29.78 -11.27
C ILE A 151 16.75 30.66 -10.27
N ARG A 152 17.25 30.82 -9.03
CA ARG A 152 16.65 31.73 -8.04
C ARG A 152 16.52 33.17 -8.54
N SER A 153 17.52 33.68 -9.25
CA SER A 153 17.52 35.06 -9.75
C SER A 153 16.46 35.31 -10.84
N VAL A 154 16.11 34.27 -11.60
CA VAL A 154 15.17 34.39 -12.74
C VAL A 154 13.75 33.94 -12.37
N PHE A 155 13.63 32.86 -11.59
CA PHE A 155 12.36 32.22 -11.26
C PHE A 155 11.89 32.47 -9.82
N GLU A 156 12.74 33.09 -8.98
CA GLU A 156 12.48 33.33 -7.55
C GLU A 156 12.11 32.02 -6.83
N ASN A 157 10.90 31.92 -6.27
CA ASN A 157 10.37 30.71 -5.64
C ASN A 157 9.30 30.00 -6.51
N PHE A 158 9.32 30.22 -7.83
CA PHE A 158 8.27 29.76 -8.75
C PHE A 158 6.87 30.29 -8.38
N THR A 159 6.83 31.54 -7.93
CA THR A 159 5.63 32.28 -7.54
C THR A 159 5.68 33.64 -8.20
N GLY A 160 4.68 34.01 -9.01
CA GLY A 160 4.60 35.35 -9.59
C GLY A 160 4.48 35.36 -11.11
N ASP A 161 4.90 36.46 -11.73
CA ASP A 161 4.67 36.72 -13.15
C ASP A 161 5.85 36.34 -14.07
N PHE A 162 7.01 35.92 -13.53
CA PHE A 162 8.22 35.56 -14.29
C PHE A 162 8.72 36.63 -15.28
N SER A 163 8.66 37.91 -14.89
CA SER A 163 9.18 39.03 -15.71
C SER A 163 10.65 38.87 -16.09
N ASN A 164 11.49 38.32 -15.20
CA ASN A 164 12.91 38.15 -15.44
C ASN A 164 13.17 37.14 -16.55
N LEU A 165 12.43 36.02 -16.59
CA LEU A 165 12.52 35.05 -17.69
C LEU A 165 12.21 35.71 -19.05
N ARG A 166 11.14 36.50 -19.12
CA ARG A 166 10.81 37.24 -20.34
C ARG A 166 11.91 38.22 -20.73
N GLN A 167 12.60 38.83 -19.77
CA GLN A 167 13.72 39.72 -20.05
C GLN A 167 14.94 38.98 -20.60
N GLU A 168 15.26 37.80 -20.06
CA GLU A 168 16.33 36.96 -20.62
C GLU A 168 16.04 36.56 -22.07
N ILE A 169 14.79 36.19 -22.38
CA ILE A 169 14.36 35.86 -23.75
C ILE A 169 14.46 37.09 -24.68
N ARG A 170 14.07 38.29 -24.22
CA ARG A 170 14.21 39.53 -25.00
C ARG A 170 15.65 39.85 -25.35
N ASN A 171 16.59 39.53 -24.47
CA ASN A 171 17.99 39.90 -24.63
C ASN A 171 18.78 38.88 -25.48
N ALA A 172 18.24 37.68 -25.67
CA ALA A 172 18.91 36.59 -26.40
C ALA A 172 18.83 36.78 -27.92
N ASN A 173 19.92 36.51 -28.64
CA ASN A 173 19.89 36.41 -30.11
C ASN A 173 19.99 34.96 -30.61
N LEU A 174 20.35 34.03 -29.72
CA LEU A 174 20.38 32.59 -29.95
C LEU A 174 19.73 31.89 -28.76
N ILE A 175 18.73 31.06 -29.02
CA ILE A 175 18.03 30.23 -28.03
C ILE A 175 18.10 28.77 -28.44
N THR A 176 18.51 27.89 -27.53
CA THR A 176 18.37 26.43 -27.67
C THR A 176 17.27 25.93 -26.73
N ILE A 177 16.49 24.95 -27.19
CA ILE A 177 15.37 24.38 -26.44
C ILE A 177 15.35 22.85 -26.59
N SER A 178 15.56 22.11 -25.50
CA SER A 178 15.23 20.68 -25.42
C SER A 178 13.97 20.48 -24.57
N ILE A 179 12.82 20.17 -25.16
CA ILE A 179 11.59 19.99 -24.38
C ILE A 179 10.60 19.05 -25.10
N GLY A 180 9.85 18.27 -24.32
CA GLY A 180 8.80 17.36 -24.81
C GLY A 180 8.97 15.90 -24.39
N PHE A 181 10.16 15.50 -23.95
CA PHE A 181 10.42 14.13 -23.50
C PHE A 181 9.63 13.74 -22.25
N LYS A 182 9.50 14.66 -21.29
CA LYS A 182 8.64 14.45 -20.13
C LYS A 182 7.16 14.32 -20.51
N ASP A 183 6.67 15.18 -21.40
CA ASP A 183 5.29 15.12 -21.91
C ASP A 183 5.00 13.75 -22.54
N PHE A 184 5.97 13.23 -23.32
CA PHE A 184 5.92 11.91 -23.93
C PHE A 184 5.81 10.78 -22.90
N LEU A 185 6.74 10.71 -21.92
CA LEU A 185 6.72 9.65 -20.91
C LEU A 185 5.50 9.72 -19.97
N ASN A 186 5.04 10.93 -19.64
CA ASN A 186 3.89 11.10 -18.75
C ASN A 186 2.57 10.67 -19.40
N GLU A 187 2.43 10.89 -20.71
CA GLU A 187 1.20 10.56 -21.44
C GLU A 187 1.09 9.03 -21.66
N PHE A 188 2.20 8.34 -21.96
CA PHE A 188 2.19 6.91 -22.26
C PHE A 188 2.58 6.04 -21.05
N ASN A 189 1.57 5.65 -20.27
CA ASN A 189 1.69 4.75 -19.10
C ASN A 189 0.53 3.73 -19.05
N SER A 190 0.56 2.78 -18.12
CA SER A 190 -0.50 1.74 -18.00
C SER A 190 -1.91 2.32 -17.91
N ASN A 191 -2.11 3.39 -17.13
CA ASN A 191 -3.43 4.02 -16.98
C ASN A 191 -3.97 4.56 -18.29
N PHE A 192 -3.11 5.10 -19.17
CA PHE A 192 -3.52 5.55 -20.50
C PHE A 192 -4.17 4.39 -21.28
N PHE A 193 -3.53 3.23 -21.29
CA PHE A 193 -4.04 2.05 -21.99
C PHE A 193 -5.23 1.38 -21.27
N ASP A 194 -5.18 1.24 -19.94
CA ASP A 194 -6.26 0.67 -19.13
C ASP A 194 -7.56 1.46 -19.29
N ASN A 195 -7.48 2.80 -19.36
CA ASN A 195 -8.62 3.67 -19.62
C ASN A 195 -9.21 3.43 -21.03
N ILE A 196 -8.36 3.19 -22.02
CA ILE A 196 -8.81 2.87 -23.39
C ILE A 196 -9.50 1.50 -23.42
N VAL A 197 -8.92 0.48 -22.76
CA VAL A 197 -9.47 -0.88 -22.73
C VAL A 197 -10.80 -0.92 -21.95
N SER A 198 -10.87 -0.28 -20.79
CA SER A 198 -12.05 -0.29 -19.92
C SER A 198 -13.23 0.51 -20.49
N SER A 199 -12.97 1.54 -21.29
CA SER A 199 -14.01 2.38 -21.88
C SER A 199 -14.60 1.82 -23.18
N ASN A 200 -14.05 0.74 -23.73
CA ASN A 200 -14.34 0.33 -25.10
C ASN A 200 -14.94 -1.09 -25.19
N THR A 201 -16.10 -1.20 -25.84
CA THR A 201 -16.82 -2.46 -26.10
C THR A 201 -16.71 -2.92 -27.56
N SER A 202 -15.81 -2.30 -28.34
CA SER A 202 -15.71 -2.48 -29.79
C SER A 202 -14.77 -3.62 -30.22
N ARG A 203 -14.99 -4.12 -31.46
CA ARG A 203 -14.29 -5.27 -32.06
C ARG A 203 -12.85 -5.00 -32.55
N ASN A 204 -12.36 -3.75 -32.54
CA ASN A 204 -11.00 -3.44 -33.00
C ASN A 204 -10.23 -2.55 -32.01
N LEU A 205 -9.57 -3.22 -31.05
CA LEU A 205 -8.76 -2.60 -30.00
C LEU A 205 -7.52 -1.87 -30.57
N TYR A 206 -6.93 -2.42 -31.63
CA TYR A 206 -5.76 -1.86 -32.31
C TYR A 206 -6.02 -0.44 -32.83
N ASP A 207 -7.06 -0.26 -33.65
CA ASP A 207 -7.39 1.07 -34.23
C ASP A 207 -7.64 2.11 -33.13
N THR A 208 -8.27 1.70 -32.03
CA THR A 208 -8.57 2.60 -30.92
C THR A 208 -7.29 3.05 -30.22
N ILE A 209 -6.40 2.10 -29.87
CA ILE A 209 -5.14 2.41 -29.20
C ILE A 209 -4.29 3.30 -30.10
N THR A 210 -4.12 2.94 -31.37
CA THR A 210 -3.36 3.73 -32.36
C THR A 210 -3.90 5.15 -32.50
N THR A 211 -5.23 5.33 -32.62
CA THR A 211 -5.86 6.65 -32.72
C THR A 211 -5.61 7.52 -31.48
N ASN A 212 -5.66 6.93 -30.28
CA ASN A 212 -5.39 7.67 -29.04
C ASN A 212 -3.91 8.05 -28.91
N ILE A 213 -3.01 7.17 -29.36
CA ILE A 213 -1.57 7.48 -29.44
C ILE A 213 -1.34 8.66 -30.39
N ASP A 214 -1.94 8.65 -31.57
CA ASP A 214 -1.84 9.75 -32.53
C ASP A 214 -2.37 11.07 -31.94
N TYR A 215 -3.49 11.01 -31.22
CA TYR A 215 -4.06 12.16 -30.54
C TYR A 215 -3.13 12.74 -29.46
N ALA A 216 -2.47 11.88 -28.68
CA ALA A 216 -1.45 12.27 -27.71
C ALA A 216 -0.28 13.02 -28.36
N PHE A 217 0.27 12.53 -29.48
CA PHE A 217 1.32 13.25 -30.21
C PHE A 217 0.84 14.58 -30.80
N VAL A 218 -0.40 14.66 -31.30
CA VAL A 218 -1.00 15.92 -31.76
C VAL A 218 -1.07 16.96 -30.62
N LYS A 219 -1.38 16.53 -29.39
CA LYS A 219 -1.40 17.39 -28.20
C LYS A 219 0.00 17.90 -27.86
N ILE A 220 1.03 17.05 -27.90
CA ILE A 220 2.44 17.45 -27.72
C ILE A 220 2.84 18.51 -28.75
N LYS A 221 2.56 18.27 -30.04
CA LYS A 221 2.80 19.25 -31.12
C LYS A 221 2.10 20.57 -30.87
N HIS A 222 0.83 20.54 -30.48
CA HIS A 222 0.04 21.74 -30.23
C HIS A 222 0.67 22.59 -29.11
N ASN A 223 1.06 21.95 -28.02
CA ASN A 223 1.71 22.62 -26.90
C ASN A 223 3.07 23.21 -27.32
N LEU A 224 3.89 22.46 -28.07
CA LEU A 224 5.19 22.96 -28.51
C LEU A 224 5.06 24.19 -29.42
N LYS A 225 4.10 24.19 -30.36
CA LYS A 225 3.78 25.36 -31.20
C LYS A 225 3.40 26.57 -30.35
N LYS A 226 2.59 26.36 -29.30
CA LYS A 226 2.18 27.41 -28.37
C LYS A 226 3.38 27.98 -27.62
N LEU A 227 4.28 27.14 -27.12
CA LEU A 227 5.51 27.58 -26.46
C LEU A 227 6.38 28.44 -27.39
N ILE A 228 6.64 27.97 -28.61
CA ILE A 228 7.45 28.71 -29.59
C ILE A 228 6.78 30.05 -29.95
N THR A 229 5.45 30.07 -30.08
CA THR A 229 4.70 31.31 -30.34
C THR A 229 4.88 32.32 -29.21
N LEU A 230 4.83 31.88 -27.95
CA LEU A 230 5.07 32.77 -26.79
C LEU A 230 6.49 33.34 -26.81
N ILE A 231 7.50 32.52 -27.13
CA ILE A 231 8.89 32.97 -27.23
C ILE A 231 9.05 33.98 -28.38
N LYS A 232 8.53 33.71 -29.58
CA LYS A 232 8.58 34.63 -30.73
C LYS A 232 7.83 35.94 -30.47
N ASN A 233 6.76 35.92 -29.70
CA ASN A 233 6.05 37.14 -29.29
C ASN A 233 6.89 38.00 -28.34
N ILE A 234 7.77 37.40 -27.54
CA ILE A 234 8.70 38.11 -26.67
C ILE A 234 9.89 38.63 -27.46
N ASN A 235 10.43 37.83 -28.39
CA ASN A 235 11.58 38.17 -29.22
C ASN A 235 11.45 37.57 -30.63
N PRO A 236 10.99 38.34 -31.64
CA PRO A 236 10.73 37.82 -32.98
C PRO A 236 11.98 37.60 -33.83
N GLU A 237 13.11 38.25 -33.50
CA GLU A 237 14.36 38.23 -34.29
C GLU A 237 15.37 37.18 -33.80
N THR A 238 15.06 36.48 -32.70
CA THR A 238 15.99 35.52 -32.10
C THR A 238 16.02 34.20 -32.88
N TYR A 239 17.21 33.64 -33.06
CA TYR A 239 17.36 32.31 -33.63
C TYR A 239 16.95 31.26 -32.59
N ILE A 240 15.89 30.49 -32.88
CA ILE A 240 15.42 29.41 -32.01
C ILE A 240 15.83 28.07 -32.61
N ASN A 241 16.50 27.25 -31.81
CA ASN A 241 16.98 25.92 -32.19
C ASN A 241 16.37 24.87 -31.26
N LEU A 242 15.45 24.06 -31.79
CA LEU A 242 14.91 22.89 -31.09
C LEU A 242 15.92 21.75 -31.17
N ILE A 243 16.34 21.25 -30.02
CA ILE A 243 17.33 20.18 -29.92
C ILE A 243 16.59 18.85 -29.77
N GLY A 244 16.83 17.93 -30.69
CA GLY A 244 16.28 16.57 -30.63
C GLY A 244 16.89 15.75 -29.52
N TYR A 245 16.22 14.64 -29.17
CA TYR A 245 16.68 13.63 -28.23
C TYR A 245 17.44 12.51 -28.97
N TYR A 246 18.10 11.62 -28.24
CA TYR A 246 18.76 10.47 -28.86
C TYR A 246 17.70 9.50 -29.42
N ASN A 247 17.74 9.24 -30.73
CA ASN A 247 16.72 8.44 -31.44
C ASN A 247 16.70 6.99 -31.00
N GLU A 248 17.87 6.40 -30.78
CA GLU A 248 18.04 4.99 -30.45
C GLU A 248 18.13 4.86 -28.93
N HIS A 249 17.01 5.04 -28.25
CA HIS A 249 16.88 4.67 -26.84
C HIS A 249 16.27 3.26 -26.77
N PRO A 250 17.02 2.18 -27.12
CA PRO A 250 16.45 0.84 -27.28
C PRO A 250 15.74 0.36 -26.02
N LYS A 251 16.14 0.85 -24.84
CA LYS A 251 15.53 0.52 -23.55
C LYS A 251 14.19 1.22 -23.31
N ILE A 252 14.04 2.48 -23.75
CA ILE A 252 12.79 3.24 -23.61
C ILE A 252 11.80 2.80 -24.66
N ASP A 253 12.25 2.69 -25.91
CA ASP A 253 11.43 2.18 -27.01
C ASP A 253 10.96 0.76 -26.69
N LYS A 254 11.83 -0.09 -26.10
CA LYS A 254 11.44 -1.41 -25.61
C LYS A 254 10.47 -1.35 -24.43
N PHE A 255 10.68 -0.50 -23.43
CA PHE A 255 9.74 -0.32 -22.32
C PHE A 255 8.34 0.04 -22.83
N LEU A 256 8.26 0.99 -23.77
CA LEU A 256 6.99 1.41 -24.38
C LEU A 256 6.36 0.31 -25.23
N ASN A 257 7.19 -0.45 -25.95
CA ASN A 257 6.74 -1.60 -26.74
C ASN A 257 6.27 -2.76 -25.86
N ASP A 258 6.95 -3.07 -24.76
CA ASP A 258 6.52 -4.12 -23.82
C ASP A 258 5.27 -3.69 -23.05
N LEU A 259 5.14 -2.40 -22.73
CA LEU A 259 3.89 -1.83 -22.24
C LEU A 259 2.75 -2.02 -23.26
N LEU A 260 2.98 -1.71 -24.53
CA LEU A 260 2.03 -1.94 -25.63
C LEU A 260 1.65 -3.43 -25.78
N LYS A 261 2.61 -4.37 -25.62
CA LYS A 261 2.35 -5.82 -25.70
C LYS A 261 1.35 -6.33 -24.68
N ASN A 262 1.26 -5.67 -23.52
CA ASN A 262 0.24 -6.01 -22.52
C ASN A 262 -1.19 -5.75 -23.04
N TYR A 263 -1.35 -4.92 -24.07
CA TYR A 263 -2.63 -4.50 -24.63
C TYR A 263 -2.85 -4.96 -26.07
N LEU A 264 -1.79 -5.15 -26.84
CA LEU A 264 -1.82 -5.52 -28.26
C LEU A 264 -0.85 -6.67 -28.54
N LEU A 265 -1.35 -7.73 -29.18
CA LEU A 265 -0.51 -8.87 -29.60
C LEU A 265 0.50 -8.49 -30.69
N GLU A 266 0.10 -7.60 -31.59
CA GLU A 266 0.92 -7.11 -32.70
C GLU A 266 0.74 -5.60 -32.85
N PHE A 267 1.84 -4.89 -33.11
CA PHE A 267 1.84 -3.45 -33.38
C PHE A 267 3.08 -3.02 -34.16
N GLU A 268 3.01 -1.84 -34.77
CA GLU A 268 4.11 -1.26 -35.53
C GLU A 268 5.30 -0.95 -34.60
N PRO A 269 6.53 -1.40 -34.90
CA PRO A 269 7.69 -1.31 -33.99
C PRO A 269 8.05 0.11 -33.53
N ASN A 270 7.62 1.13 -34.28
CA ASN A 270 7.90 2.54 -34.04
C ASN A 270 6.64 3.35 -33.63
N LEU A 271 5.55 2.66 -33.25
CA LEU A 271 4.31 3.33 -32.86
C LEU A 271 4.52 4.25 -31.65
N LEU A 272 5.35 3.82 -30.69
CA LEU A 272 5.81 4.59 -29.53
C LEU A 272 7.34 4.56 -29.45
N SER A 273 7.99 5.57 -30.01
CA SER A 273 9.45 5.70 -29.94
C SER A 273 9.91 7.14 -29.74
N VAL A 274 11.13 7.30 -29.23
CA VAL A 274 11.80 8.62 -29.14
C VAL A 274 12.06 9.19 -30.53
N GLY A 275 12.36 8.33 -31.51
CA GLY A 275 12.46 8.72 -32.92
C GLY A 275 11.18 9.40 -33.43
N ARG A 276 10.01 8.83 -33.13
CA ARG A 276 8.72 9.45 -33.47
C ARG A 276 8.54 10.80 -32.78
N LEU A 277 8.89 10.93 -31.49
CA LEU A 277 8.86 12.23 -30.80
C LEU A 277 9.73 13.28 -31.52
N ASN A 278 10.93 12.91 -31.95
CA ASN A 278 11.81 13.81 -32.70
C ASN A 278 11.22 14.22 -34.05
N ASP A 279 10.55 13.32 -34.76
CA ASP A 279 9.83 13.67 -35.99
C ASP A 279 8.72 14.70 -35.74
N GLU A 280 7.98 14.57 -34.63
CA GLU A 280 6.96 15.53 -34.24
C GLU A 280 7.57 16.91 -33.89
N ILE A 281 8.71 16.94 -33.20
CA ILE A 281 9.46 18.18 -32.91
C ILE A 281 9.96 18.83 -34.20
N LYS A 282 10.49 18.03 -35.14
CA LYS A 282 10.97 18.47 -36.44
C LYS A 282 9.83 19.02 -37.30
N GLU A 283 8.65 18.40 -37.28
CA GLU A 283 7.46 18.93 -37.97
C GLU A 283 7.07 20.31 -37.41
N VAL A 284 7.09 20.47 -36.08
CA VAL A 284 6.80 21.75 -35.42
C VAL A 284 7.84 22.81 -35.80
N SER A 285 9.12 22.45 -35.89
CA SER A 285 10.18 23.41 -36.24
C SER A 285 9.96 24.01 -37.64
N GLN A 286 9.63 23.15 -38.60
CA GLN A 286 9.33 23.54 -39.98
C GLN A 286 8.10 24.47 -40.06
N GLN A 287 7.02 24.11 -39.36
CA GLN A 287 5.78 24.90 -39.35
C GLN A 287 5.95 26.26 -38.67
N MET A 288 6.80 26.33 -37.65
CA MET A 288 7.05 27.56 -36.91
C MET A 288 8.18 28.41 -37.50
N GLY A 289 8.90 27.94 -38.53
CA GLY A 289 10.06 28.63 -39.07
C GLY A 289 11.15 28.82 -38.01
N VAL A 290 11.51 27.74 -37.33
CA VAL A 290 12.64 27.65 -36.39
C VAL A 290 13.49 26.44 -36.76
N ASN A 291 14.71 26.34 -36.24
CA ASN A 291 15.58 25.23 -36.60
C ASN A 291 15.30 23.99 -35.74
N PHE A 292 15.50 22.81 -36.33
CA PHE A 292 15.61 21.55 -35.58
C PHE A 292 17.00 20.99 -35.82
N ILE A 293 17.67 20.63 -34.73
CA ILE A 293 19.02 20.06 -34.77
C ILE A 293 18.97 18.72 -34.06
N ASN A 294 19.35 17.67 -34.77
CA ASN A 294 19.66 16.39 -34.15
C ASN A 294 21.16 16.37 -33.85
N PRO A 295 21.61 16.44 -32.59
CA PRO A 295 23.04 16.44 -32.27
C PRO A 295 23.66 15.02 -32.20
N PHE A 296 22.92 13.97 -32.52
CA PHE A 296 23.32 12.56 -32.34
C PHE A 296 23.62 11.82 -33.67
N PHE A 297 24.21 12.48 -34.66
CA PHE A 297 24.39 11.93 -36.01
C PHE A 297 25.69 11.14 -36.26
N GLU A 298 26.58 10.98 -35.27
CA GLU A 298 27.86 10.28 -35.43
C GLU A 298 27.76 8.77 -35.09
N LYS A 299 28.47 7.92 -35.86
CA LYS A 299 28.58 6.46 -35.64
C LYS A 299 29.07 6.07 -34.24
N SER A 300 29.75 6.97 -33.52
CA SER A 300 30.26 6.70 -32.17
C SER A 300 29.13 6.47 -31.15
N TRP A 301 27.93 6.95 -31.42
CA TRP A 301 26.73 6.66 -30.61
C TRP A 301 26.25 5.21 -30.78
N ASP A 302 26.40 4.64 -31.97
CA ASP A 302 25.85 3.33 -32.35
C ASP A 302 26.72 2.14 -31.89
N GLU A 303 28.05 2.32 -31.80
CA GLU A 303 28.98 1.21 -31.52
C GLU A 303 29.37 1.06 -30.05
N LYS A 304 29.23 2.11 -29.21
CA LYS A 304 29.54 2.09 -27.76
C LYS A 304 28.72 3.13 -27.01
N SER A 305 27.47 2.81 -26.64
CA SER A 305 26.58 3.71 -25.86
C SER A 305 26.94 3.83 -24.38
N GLY A 306 27.77 2.91 -23.85
CA GLY A 306 28.16 2.84 -22.43
C GLY A 306 28.96 4.03 -21.81
N PRO A 307 29.70 4.88 -22.56
CA PRO A 307 30.39 6.04 -22.00
C PRO A 307 29.62 7.37 -22.15
N PHE A 308 28.38 7.34 -22.66
CA PHE A 308 27.59 8.56 -22.92
C PHE A 308 26.37 8.71 -21.99
N PHE A 309 25.87 7.61 -21.44
CA PHE A 309 24.83 7.56 -20.44
C PHE A 309 25.28 6.66 -19.29
N ASP A 310 25.07 7.10 -18.04
CA ASP A 310 25.70 6.49 -16.85
C ASP A 310 25.00 5.21 -16.38
N THR A 311 23.70 5.09 -16.65
CA THR A 311 22.90 3.96 -16.22
C THR A 311 21.82 3.62 -17.25
N ASP A 312 21.43 2.35 -17.24
CA ASP A 312 20.53 1.71 -18.20
C ASP A 312 19.13 2.33 -18.34
N LEU A 313 18.78 3.28 -17.47
CA LEU A 313 17.47 3.95 -17.47
C LEU A 313 17.53 5.45 -17.43
N ASP A 314 18.72 6.01 -17.38
CA ASP A 314 18.84 7.45 -17.30
C ASP A 314 19.32 8.04 -18.61
N PHE A 315 18.41 8.79 -19.21
CA PHE A 315 18.51 9.49 -20.49
C PHE A 315 19.27 10.82 -20.38
N ARG A 316 19.83 11.13 -19.21
CA ARG A 316 20.66 12.32 -19.01
C ARG A 316 22.08 12.04 -19.51
N PRO A 317 22.59 12.87 -20.46
CA PRO A 317 23.94 12.68 -20.97
C PRO A 317 24.97 12.88 -19.86
N GLN A 318 26.01 12.03 -19.81
CA GLN A 318 27.21 12.28 -19.02
C GLN A 318 27.96 13.52 -19.50
N ILE A 319 28.98 13.96 -18.76
CA ILE A 319 29.79 15.14 -19.11
C ILE A 319 30.40 15.03 -20.52
N LYS A 320 30.92 13.85 -20.88
CA LYS A 320 31.48 13.61 -22.23
C LYS A 320 30.42 13.64 -23.32
N ALA A 321 29.23 13.11 -23.04
CA ALA A 321 28.10 13.19 -23.96
C ALA A 321 27.63 14.64 -24.16
N ASN A 322 27.55 15.43 -23.09
CA ASN A 322 27.25 16.86 -23.17
C ASN A 322 28.29 17.60 -24.04
N LYS A 323 29.57 17.24 -23.92
CA LYS A 323 30.64 17.77 -24.76
C LYS A 323 30.44 17.43 -26.24
N GLN A 324 30.03 16.21 -26.56
CA GLN A 324 29.76 15.79 -27.93
C GLN A 324 28.51 16.44 -28.52
N ILE A 325 27.42 16.51 -27.76
CA ILE A 325 26.22 17.24 -28.16
C ILE A 325 26.58 18.70 -28.50
N ALA A 326 27.42 19.34 -27.69
CA ALA A 326 27.89 20.70 -27.94
C ALA A 326 28.79 20.83 -29.18
N GLN A 327 29.67 19.84 -29.42
CA GLN A 327 30.54 19.79 -30.60
C GLN A 327 29.69 19.67 -31.88
N ASN A 328 28.70 18.78 -31.87
CA ASN A 328 27.80 18.57 -32.99
C ASN A 328 26.86 19.78 -33.20
N LEU A 329 26.44 20.43 -32.12
CA LEU A 329 25.65 21.66 -32.19
C LEU A 329 26.45 22.81 -32.83
N ILE A 330 27.71 23.02 -32.44
CA ILE A 330 28.52 24.10 -33.03
C ILE A 330 28.86 23.82 -34.49
N ILE A 331 29.11 22.55 -34.85
CA ILE A 331 29.25 22.10 -36.23
C ILE A 331 27.98 22.41 -37.05
N SER A 332 26.79 22.14 -36.49
CA SER A 332 25.50 22.37 -37.15
C SER A 332 25.20 23.85 -37.41
N LEU A 333 25.63 24.74 -36.50
CA LEU A 333 25.28 26.16 -36.52
C LEU A 333 26.33 27.07 -37.17
N ALA A 334 27.61 26.67 -37.17
CA ALA A 334 28.71 27.51 -37.62
C ALA A 334 29.27 27.14 -39.01
N LEU A 335 29.19 25.86 -39.42
CA LEU A 335 29.75 25.44 -40.70
C LEU A 335 28.89 25.90 -41.89
N SER A 336 29.55 26.35 -42.95
CA SER A 336 28.89 26.83 -44.16
C SER A 336 28.71 25.72 -45.21
N PRO A 337 27.51 25.56 -45.81
CA PRO A 337 27.24 24.55 -46.83
C PRO A 337 27.87 24.87 -48.20
N THR A 338 28.32 26.09 -48.44
CA THR A 338 28.89 26.51 -49.75
C THR A 338 30.25 25.90 -50.07
N ASP A 339 30.93 25.30 -49.08
CA ASP A 339 32.27 24.70 -49.24
C ASP A 339 32.25 23.22 -49.70
N LEU A 340 31.08 22.62 -49.90
CA LEU A 340 30.91 21.18 -50.26
C LEU A 340 31.45 20.77 -51.65
N ASN A 341 32.02 21.68 -52.44
CA ASN A 341 32.46 21.39 -53.82
C ASN A 341 33.98 21.53 -54.00
N LYS A 342 34.71 20.39 -54.04
CA LYS A 342 35.83 20.11 -54.98
C LYS A 342 36.40 18.69 -54.82
N SER A 343 35.93 17.77 -55.66
CA SER A 343 36.60 16.61 -56.29
C SER A 343 37.98 16.12 -55.77
N LYS A 344 38.15 15.91 -54.46
CA LYS A 344 39.32 15.25 -53.86
C LYS A 344 38.84 14.03 -53.08
N LYS A 345 39.76 13.08 -52.83
CA LYS A 345 39.55 12.00 -51.86
C LYS A 345 38.98 12.61 -50.58
N LEU A 346 37.80 12.16 -50.18
CA LEU A 346 37.15 12.57 -48.94
C LEU A 346 38.13 12.34 -47.79
N ASN A 347 38.45 13.41 -47.07
CA ASN A 347 39.08 13.30 -45.76
C ASN A 347 37.97 13.30 -44.67
N GLU A 348 38.37 13.10 -43.42
CA GLU A 348 37.43 13.08 -42.28
C GLU A 348 36.58 14.36 -42.20
N ASN A 349 37.14 15.53 -42.54
CA ASN A 349 36.40 16.80 -42.59
C ASN A 349 35.31 16.81 -43.67
N ASP A 350 35.56 16.24 -44.84
CA ASP A 350 34.58 16.16 -45.92
C ASP A 350 33.42 15.21 -45.57
N GLU A 351 33.69 14.11 -44.85
CA GLU A 351 32.67 13.18 -44.35
C GLU A 351 31.80 13.80 -43.26
N ILE A 352 32.39 14.57 -42.34
CA ILE A 352 31.68 15.34 -41.30
C ILE A 352 30.74 16.36 -41.94
N LEU A 353 31.24 17.12 -42.93
CA LEU A 353 30.42 18.09 -43.67
C LEU A 353 29.25 17.39 -44.36
N GLN A 354 29.49 16.30 -45.10
CA GLN A 354 28.42 15.56 -45.79
C GLN A 354 27.37 14.97 -44.83
N THR A 355 27.80 14.38 -43.71
CA THR A 355 26.89 13.75 -42.73
C THR A 355 26.02 14.81 -42.05
N ASN A 356 26.61 15.91 -41.60
CA ASN A 356 25.89 16.96 -40.90
C ASN A 356 24.87 17.69 -41.79
N PHE A 357 25.23 18.04 -43.03
CA PHE A 357 24.30 18.68 -43.98
C PHE A 357 23.22 17.72 -44.51
N SER A 358 23.41 16.40 -44.36
CA SER A 358 22.38 15.41 -44.67
C SER A 358 21.39 15.21 -43.52
N ALA A 359 21.88 15.27 -42.27
CA ALA A 359 21.07 15.10 -41.07
C ALA A 359 20.25 16.36 -40.71
N ASN A 360 20.81 17.55 -40.96
CA ASN A 360 20.23 18.85 -40.64
C ASN A 360 19.95 19.64 -41.94
N ASN A 361 18.83 20.38 -42.00
CA ASN A 361 18.44 21.14 -43.21
C ASN A 361 19.58 22.06 -43.70
N LEU A 362 19.73 22.21 -45.03
CA LEU A 362 20.73 23.05 -45.72
C LEU A 362 20.75 24.55 -45.34
N GLU A 363 19.86 25.00 -44.45
CA GLU A 363 19.73 26.39 -43.97
C GLU A 363 20.14 26.56 -42.49
N SER A 364 20.89 25.61 -41.91
CA SER A 364 21.21 25.60 -40.47
C SER A 364 22.28 26.59 -40.02
N GLN A 365 23.06 27.17 -40.94
CA GLN A 365 24.12 28.11 -40.59
C GLN A 365 23.51 29.40 -40.02
N GLN A 366 23.81 29.69 -38.76
CA GLN A 366 23.35 30.88 -38.04
C GLN A 366 24.51 31.71 -37.51
N ILE A 367 25.73 31.17 -37.53
CA ILE A 367 26.92 31.70 -36.89
C ILE A 367 28.04 31.85 -37.92
N ASP A 368 28.77 32.96 -37.84
CA ASP A 368 29.97 33.25 -38.64
C ASP A 368 31.15 33.52 -37.70
N PHE A 369 31.88 32.45 -37.36
CA PHE A 369 33.06 32.51 -36.48
C PHE A 369 34.40 32.26 -37.19
N GLY A 370 34.38 32.08 -38.50
CA GLY A 370 35.55 31.74 -39.30
C GLY A 370 35.24 30.74 -40.41
N SER A 371 36.28 30.33 -41.12
CA SER A 371 36.17 29.28 -42.14
C SER A 371 35.88 27.91 -41.52
N ASN A 372 35.28 27.00 -42.30
CA ASN A 372 34.99 25.64 -41.85
C ASN A 372 36.25 24.93 -41.31
N GLN A 373 37.41 25.16 -41.93
CA GLN A 373 38.67 24.58 -41.50
C GLN A 373 39.12 25.12 -40.12
N GLU A 374 39.05 26.44 -39.91
CA GLU A 374 39.42 27.05 -38.61
C GLU A 374 38.52 26.57 -37.47
N ILE A 375 37.22 26.41 -37.75
CA ILE A 375 36.26 25.86 -36.79
C ILE A 375 36.63 24.43 -36.43
N LEU A 376 36.83 23.57 -37.43
CA LEU A 376 37.16 22.15 -37.22
C LEU A 376 38.50 21.95 -36.50
N GLU A 377 39.53 22.74 -36.81
CA GLU A 377 40.83 22.70 -36.11
C GLU A 377 40.73 23.03 -34.61
N LYS A 378 39.71 23.80 -34.20
CA LYS A 378 39.50 24.18 -32.80
C LYS A 378 38.66 23.19 -32.00
N ILE A 379 37.97 22.29 -32.68
CA ILE A 379 37.07 21.29 -32.08
C ILE A 379 37.47 19.86 -32.43
N THR A 380 38.71 19.63 -32.88
CA THR A 380 39.31 18.31 -33.14
C THR A 380 40.63 18.17 -32.40
N VAL A 381 41.05 16.93 -32.12
CA VAL A 381 42.41 16.62 -31.61
C VAL A 381 43.06 15.57 -32.50
N ASN A 382 44.28 15.85 -32.96
CA ASN A 382 44.98 15.04 -33.97
C ASN A 382 44.13 14.79 -35.22
N GLY A 383 43.27 15.76 -35.59
CA GLY A 383 42.36 15.67 -36.73
C GLY A 383 41.05 14.92 -36.47
N SER A 384 40.81 14.36 -35.28
CA SER A 384 39.61 13.58 -34.97
C SER A 384 38.68 14.28 -33.98
N LEU A 385 37.37 14.28 -34.30
CA LEU A 385 36.31 14.75 -33.39
C LEU A 385 36.21 13.85 -32.15
N GLN A 386 36.35 12.54 -32.31
CA GLN A 386 36.25 11.56 -31.23
C GLN A 386 37.36 11.71 -30.18
N ASN A 387 38.59 12.02 -30.63
CA ASN A 387 39.70 12.29 -29.71
C ASN A 387 39.44 13.54 -28.87
N PHE A 388 38.87 14.58 -29.46
CA PHE A 388 38.50 15.80 -28.75
C PHE A 388 37.48 15.52 -27.64
N ILE A 389 36.51 14.64 -27.85
CA ILE A 389 35.56 14.23 -26.81
C ILE A 389 36.26 13.45 -25.70
N SER A 390 37.10 12.48 -26.07
CA SER A 390 37.75 11.57 -25.14
C SER A 390 38.72 12.28 -24.19
N GLU A 391 39.43 13.32 -24.65
CA GLU A 391 40.36 14.07 -23.82
C GLU A 391 39.67 14.93 -22.76
N ASN A 392 40.23 14.93 -21.54
CA ASN A 392 39.80 15.84 -20.47
C ASN A 392 40.30 17.25 -20.77
N SER A 393 39.38 18.21 -20.76
CA SER A 393 39.72 19.63 -20.91
C SER A 393 39.89 20.31 -19.56
N SER A 394 40.73 21.35 -19.51
CA SER A 394 40.84 22.21 -18.31
C SER A 394 39.51 22.89 -17.96
N PHE A 395 38.63 23.08 -18.94
CA PHE A 395 37.27 23.56 -18.75
C PHE A 395 36.39 22.54 -18.00
N GLU A 396 36.47 21.25 -18.36
CA GLU A 396 35.78 20.16 -17.66
C GLU A 396 36.21 20.08 -16.20
N GLU A 397 37.51 19.96 -15.95
CA GLU A 397 38.06 19.83 -14.59
C GLU A 397 37.69 21.02 -13.70
N LYS A 398 37.79 22.24 -14.25
CA LYS A 398 37.40 23.45 -13.54
C LYS A 398 35.89 23.49 -13.28
N SER A 399 35.07 23.15 -14.28
CA SER A 399 33.60 23.22 -14.13
C SER A 399 33.05 22.17 -13.17
N ILE A 400 33.65 20.97 -13.12
CA ILE A 400 33.33 19.94 -12.12
C ILE A 400 33.72 20.47 -10.74
N LYS A 401 34.95 20.99 -10.57
CA LYS A 401 35.37 21.57 -9.28
C LYS A 401 34.47 22.72 -8.83
N ASP A 402 34.09 23.60 -9.75
CA ASP A 402 33.21 24.74 -9.50
C ASP A 402 31.75 24.31 -9.23
N LEU A 403 31.36 23.07 -9.49
CA LEU A 403 30.04 22.54 -9.12
C LEU A 403 29.89 22.44 -7.59
N HIS A 404 30.99 22.15 -6.88
CA HIS A 404 31.00 21.78 -5.46
C HIS A 404 31.38 22.92 -4.48
N THR A 405 31.66 24.14 -4.95
CA THR A 405 32.35 25.16 -4.13
C THR A 405 31.47 26.07 -3.28
N ILE A 406 30.13 25.95 -3.29
CA ILE A 406 29.32 26.60 -2.26
C ILE A 406 29.25 25.70 -1.02
N SER A 407 30.00 26.09 0.01
CA SER A 407 29.67 25.77 1.40
C SER A 407 28.34 26.46 1.73
N PHE A 408 27.24 25.75 1.47
CA PHE A 408 25.95 26.21 1.92
C PHE A 408 26.01 26.25 3.45
N GLN A 409 25.86 27.44 4.05
CA GLN A 409 25.37 27.51 5.43
C GLN A 409 24.03 26.81 5.39
N GLN A 410 23.99 25.55 5.84
CA GLN A 410 22.81 24.70 5.81
C GLN A 410 21.59 25.56 6.10
N PRO A 411 20.61 25.68 5.19
CA PRO A 411 19.34 26.17 5.65
C PRO A 411 18.88 25.13 6.66
N GLU A 412 18.53 25.55 7.87
CA GLU A 412 18.00 24.65 8.90
C GLU A 412 17.03 23.65 8.25
N SER A 413 17.46 22.38 8.21
CA SER A 413 16.89 21.23 7.49
C SER A 413 16.69 21.39 5.97
N ALA A 414 17.40 20.57 5.19
CA ALA A 414 17.03 20.27 3.81
C ALA A 414 15.60 19.69 3.80
N ASN A 415 14.72 20.21 2.93
CA ASN A 415 13.35 19.73 2.83
C ASN A 415 13.30 18.52 1.89
N TYR A 416 13.44 17.31 2.45
CA TYR A 416 13.42 16.06 1.69
C TYR A 416 12.05 15.73 1.07
N ALA A 417 11.00 16.48 1.40
CA ALA A 417 9.76 16.47 0.62
C ALA A 417 10.00 16.71 -0.87
N SER A 418 11.00 17.52 -1.22
CA SER A 418 11.36 17.78 -2.62
C SER A 418 11.96 16.56 -3.32
N ALA A 419 12.84 15.81 -2.65
CA ALA A 419 13.41 14.56 -3.15
C ALA A 419 12.35 13.45 -3.27
N LEU A 420 11.43 13.36 -2.29
CA LEU A 420 10.30 12.44 -2.37
C LEU A 420 9.33 12.80 -3.52
N ASN A 421 9.12 14.09 -3.81
CA ASN A 421 8.33 14.51 -4.98
C ASN A 421 9.01 14.12 -6.31
N GLN A 422 10.35 14.15 -6.37
CA GLN A 422 11.10 13.66 -7.54
C GLN A 422 10.96 12.13 -7.68
N PHE A 423 11.01 11.39 -6.57
CA PHE A 423 10.78 9.95 -6.53
C PHE A 423 9.35 9.57 -6.98
N VAL A 424 8.34 10.33 -6.55
CA VAL A 424 6.95 10.17 -7.03
C VAL A 424 6.87 10.37 -8.54
N GLY A 425 7.56 11.38 -9.09
CA GLY A 425 7.62 11.61 -10.53
C GLY A 425 8.30 10.50 -11.32
N PHE A 426 9.18 9.71 -10.69
CA PHE A 426 9.86 8.57 -11.31
C PHE A 426 8.96 7.33 -11.40
N PHE A 427 8.08 7.08 -10.41
CA PHE A 427 7.24 5.88 -10.32
C PHE A 427 5.83 6.01 -10.91
N GLY A 428 5.55 7.08 -11.65
CA GLY A 428 4.36 7.18 -12.49
C GLY A 428 3.50 8.43 -12.29
N SER A 429 2.54 8.58 -13.20
CA SER A 429 1.60 9.70 -13.30
C SER A 429 0.90 10.00 -11.97
N GLU A 430 0.40 11.22 -11.82
CA GLU A 430 -0.16 11.79 -10.58
C GLU A 430 -1.29 10.97 -9.89
N GLN A 431 -1.69 9.81 -10.42
CA GLN A 431 -2.87 9.01 -10.08
C GLN A 431 -2.57 7.60 -9.51
N SER A 432 -1.32 7.22 -9.20
CA SER A 432 -1.05 5.90 -8.59
C SER A 432 -1.24 5.91 -7.06
N ASP A 433 -1.76 4.82 -6.48
CA ASP A 433 -1.90 4.67 -5.02
C ASP A 433 -0.56 4.86 -4.28
N PHE A 434 0.55 4.52 -4.94
CA PHE A 434 1.91 4.72 -4.43
C PHE A 434 2.30 6.21 -4.42
N ALA A 435 2.02 6.94 -5.51
CA ALA A 435 2.22 8.38 -5.56
C ALA A 435 1.37 9.12 -4.52
N ASP A 436 0.11 8.70 -4.35
CA ASP A 436 -0.81 9.25 -3.36
C ASP A 436 -0.35 9.02 -1.92
N LEU A 437 0.26 7.86 -1.64
CA LEU A 437 0.89 7.58 -0.35
C LEU A 437 1.99 8.60 -0.02
N PHE A 438 2.94 8.80 -0.93
CA PHE A 438 4.05 9.74 -0.72
C PHE A 438 3.59 11.19 -0.68
N LYS A 439 2.65 11.60 -1.56
CA LYS A 439 2.01 12.93 -1.48
C LYS A 439 1.33 13.12 -0.14
N GLY A 440 0.63 12.11 0.36
CA GLY A 440 -0.01 12.13 1.67
C GLY A 440 1.00 12.32 2.81
N LEU A 441 2.14 11.62 2.75
CA LEU A 441 3.23 11.76 3.72
C LEU A 441 3.84 13.17 3.69
N ILE A 442 4.14 13.67 2.50
CA ILE A 442 4.70 15.01 2.28
C ILE A 442 3.73 16.10 2.76
N ASN A 443 2.44 15.98 2.45
CA ASN A 443 1.44 16.94 2.88
C ASN A 443 1.27 16.95 4.41
N THR A 444 1.43 15.79 5.05
CA THR A 444 1.25 15.64 6.50
C THR A 444 2.50 16.08 7.29
N PHE A 445 3.70 15.79 6.78
CA PHE A 445 4.94 15.96 7.54
C PHE A 445 5.98 16.87 6.89
N GLY A 446 5.80 17.26 5.63
CA GLY A 446 6.76 18.07 4.85
C GLY A 446 6.66 19.58 5.06
N ASN A 447 5.76 20.04 5.93
CA ASN A 447 5.64 21.45 6.33
C ASN A 447 6.50 21.73 7.57
N LYS A 448 7.37 22.76 7.50
CA LYS A 448 8.26 23.19 8.60
C LYS A 448 7.53 23.50 9.91
N SER A 449 6.24 23.86 9.86
CA SER A 449 5.45 24.12 11.06
C SER A 449 4.96 22.85 11.77
N GLU A 450 5.07 21.68 11.15
CA GLU A 450 4.59 20.43 11.72
C GLU A 450 5.54 19.90 12.81
N PRO A 451 5.04 19.50 13.99
CA PRO A 451 5.87 19.03 15.10
C PRO A 451 6.79 17.84 14.76
N ASN A 452 6.42 17.04 13.76
CA ASN A 452 7.18 15.87 13.32
C ASN A 452 8.07 16.13 12.11
N PHE A 453 8.11 17.36 11.57
CA PHE A 453 8.86 17.70 10.35
C PHE A 453 10.35 17.38 10.44
N GLU A 454 10.99 17.74 11.56
CA GLU A 454 12.42 17.49 11.77
C GLU A 454 12.71 15.97 11.75
N ALA A 455 11.94 15.18 12.50
CA ALA A 455 12.11 13.74 12.56
C ALA A 455 11.83 13.08 11.21
N PHE A 456 10.78 13.54 10.52
CA PHE A 456 10.42 13.05 9.19
C PHE A 456 11.55 13.28 8.18
N ASN A 457 12.08 14.50 8.10
CA ASN A 457 13.16 14.80 7.16
C ASN A 457 14.43 14.01 7.42
N ASN A 458 14.86 13.89 8.68
CA ASN A 458 16.07 13.16 9.01
C ASN A 458 15.92 11.65 8.75
N ILE A 459 14.74 11.06 9.01
CA ILE A 459 14.51 9.64 8.71
C ILE A 459 14.38 9.41 7.21
N VAL A 460 13.73 10.31 6.47
CA VAL A 460 13.69 10.23 5.00
C VAL A 460 15.09 10.36 4.39
N GLU A 461 15.95 11.22 4.94
CA GLU A 461 17.35 11.30 4.52
C GLU A 461 18.07 9.96 4.68
N VAL A 462 17.88 9.28 5.82
CA VAL A 462 18.44 7.92 6.04
C VAL A 462 17.92 6.94 5.00
N ILE A 463 16.60 6.94 4.73
CA ILE A 463 16.00 6.07 3.71
C ILE A 463 16.61 6.36 2.33
N LEU A 464 16.74 7.62 1.93
CA LEU A 464 17.27 7.97 0.61
C LEU A 464 18.75 7.63 0.44
N LYS A 465 19.52 7.56 1.53
CA LYS A 465 20.93 7.15 1.53
C LYS A 465 21.13 5.65 1.74
N SER A 466 20.06 4.90 1.96
CA SER A 466 20.12 3.48 2.29
C SER A 466 20.50 2.60 1.10
N GLU A 467 21.04 1.42 1.40
CA GLU A 467 21.23 0.38 0.38
C GLU A 467 19.88 -0.04 -0.22
N PHE A 468 18.80 -0.04 0.57
CA PHE A 468 17.45 -0.31 0.09
C PHE A 468 17.05 0.60 -1.08
N PHE A 469 17.29 1.91 -0.95
CA PHE A 469 16.95 2.85 -2.02
C PHE A 469 17.85 2.67 -3.25
N THR A 470 19.13 2.43 -3.03
CA THR A 470 20.09 2.11 -4.09
C THR A 470 19.67 0.84 -4.83
N ASN A 471 19.26 -0.21 -4.10
CA ASN A 471 18.77 -1.47 -4.64
C ASN A 471 17.46 -1.30 -5.42
N ILE A 472 16.53 -0.43 -5.00
CA ILE A 472 15.35 -0.10 -5.81
C ILE A 472 15.78 0.42 -7.19
N THR A 473 16.73 1.35 -7.22
CA THR A 473 17.20 1.91 -8.49
C THR A 473 17.92 0.86 -9.34
N GLN A 474 18.74 0.00 -8.71
CA GLN A 474 19.42 -1.11 -9.39
C GLN A 474 18.45 -2.18 -9.88
N TYR A 475 17.43 -2.58 -9.11
CA TYR A 475 16.42 -3.55 -9.55
C TYR A 475 15.56 -3.00 -10.67
N ALA A 476 15.23 -1.70 -10.63
CA ALA A 476 14.57 -1.07 -11.76
C ALA A 476 15.45 -1.16 -13.01
N GLN A 477 16.75 -0.89 -12.87
CA GLN A 477 17.73 -1.05 -13.95
C GLN A 477 17.85 -2.51 -14.41
N GLU A 478 17.91 -3.49 -13.51
CA GLU A 478 17.97 -4.92 -13.81
C GLU A 478 16.73 -5.42 -14.54
N PHE A 479 15.52 -4.99 -14.13
CA PHE A 479 14.29 -5.32 -14.85
C PHE A 479 14.38 -4.89 -16.32
N ILE A 480 14.96 -3.71 -16.54
CA ILE A 480 15.06 -3.10 -17.86
C ILE A 480 16.27 -3.66 -18.64
N ALA A 481 17.35 -4.06 -17.96
CA ALA A 481 18.51 -4.71 -18.56
C ALA A 481 18.23 -6.18 -18.93
N ASN A 482 17.57 -6.95 -18.06
CA ASN A 482 17.32 -8.39 -18.26
C ASN A 482 16.16 -8.65 -19.21
N SER A 483 15.19 -7.74 -19.29
CA SER A 483 14.23 -7.77 -20.40
C SER A 483 14.93 -7.60 -21.75
N ALA A 484 16.10 -6.94 -21.83
CA ALA A 484 16.86 -6.74 -23.08
C ALA A 484 17.52 -8.02 -23.65
N ILE A 485 17.88 -9.00 -22.82
CA ILE A 485 18.74 -10.14 -23.24
C ILE A 485 17.97 -11.28 -23.94
N GLN A 486 16.66 -11.44 -23.72
CA GLN A 486 15.89 -12.57 -24.28
C GLN A 486 15.62 -12.52 -25.81
N ASN A 487 15.96 -11.43 -26.51
CA ASN A 487 15.69 -11.28 -27.95
C ASN A 487 16.92 -11.41 -28.86
N VAL A 488 18.12 -11.68 -28.32
CA VAL A 488 19.34 -11.77 -29.15
C VAL A 488 19.60 -13.21 -29.64
N GLU A 489 19.03 -14.24 -29.01
CA GLU A 489 19.29 -15.65 -29.41
C GLU A 489 18.23 -16.28 -30.34
N THR A 490 17.21 -15.56 -30.80
CA THR A 490 16.16 -16.16 -31.68
C THR A 490 16.24 -15.78 -33.16
N ASN A 491 17.23 -15.00 -33.61
CA ASN A 491 17.32 -14.59 -35.02
C ASN A 491 18.63 -14.94 -35.74
N GLU A 492 19.46 -15.82 -35.19
CA GLU A 492 20.60 -16.37 -35.95
C GLU A 492 20.82 -17.85 -35.61
N SER A 493 20.17 -18.75 -36.35
CA SER A 493 20.82 -19.90 -37.01
C SER A 493 19.82 -20.90 -37.62
N ASP A 494 20.08 -21.16 -38.90
CA ASP A 494 19.93 -22.44 -39.60
C ASP A 494 18.57 -22.85 -40.21
N ASP A 495 18.44 -22.41 -41.47
CA ASP A 495 18.01 -23.23 -42.60
C ASP A 495 18.48 -24.69 -42.51
N ASN A 496 17.55 -25.60 -42.85
CA ASN A 496 17.66 -27.06 -43.05
C ASN A 496 17.39 -27.96 -41.83
N SER A 497 16.16 -28.49 -41.75
CA SER A 497 15.89 -29.88 -42.16
C SER A 497 14.43 -30.26 -41.89
N ASP A 498 13.81 -30.90 -42.89
CA ASP A 498 12.57 -31.64 -42.75
C ASP A 498 12.73 -32.73 -41.67
N GLN A 499 11.94 -32.69 -40.59
CA GLN A 499 11.32 -33.88 -39.98
C GLN A 499 10.37 -33.54 -38.81
N ASP A 500 9.21 -34.21 -38.86
CA ASP A 500 8.27 -34.49 -37.77
C ASP A 500 7.46 -33.36 -37.13
N SER A 501 6.50 -32.91 -37.94
CA SER A 501 5.17 -32.49 -37.49
C SER A 501 4.43 -33.64 -36.78
N SER A 502 4.67 -33.93 -35.49
CA SER A 502 3.70 -34.71 -34.67
C SER A 502 3.82 -34.68 -33.13
N GLU A 503 4.58 -33.76 -32.50
CA GLU A 503 4.64 -33.69 -31.01
C GLU A 503 4.53 -32.25 -30.44
N LEU A 504 3.72 -31.39 -31.06
CA LEU A 504 3.46 -30.01 -30.57
C LEU A 504 2.00 -29.77 -30.15
N SER A 505 1.29 -30.83 -29.75
CA SER A 505 -0.10 -30.74 -29.29
C SER A 505 -0.25 -31.32 -27.88
N GLU A 506 0.46 -30.77 -26.90
CA GLU A 506 0.11 -30.90 -25.47
C GLU A 506 0.92 -29.90 -24.63
N LEU A 507 0.78 -28.60 -24.93
CA LEU A 507 1.04 -27.55 -23.95
C LEU A 507 -0.31 -26.94 -23.58
N SER A 508 -0.68 -27.12 -22.32
CA SER A 508 -1.92 -26.65 -21.72
C SER A 508 -2.13 -25.16 -21.96
N GLU A 509 -3.38 -24.78 -22.27
CA GLU A 509 -3.84 -23.38 -22.37
C GLU A 509 -3.56 -22.53 -21.11
N SER A 510 -3.12 -23.12 -20.00
CA SER A 510 -2.73 -22.42 -18.77
C SER A 510 -1.38 -21.71 -18.85
N ASP A 511 -0.51 -22.05 -19.80
CA ASP A 511 0.86 -21.52 -19.85
C ASP A 511 1.05 -20.39 -20.86
N LYS A 512 -0.03 -19.98 -21.54
CA LYS A 512 -0.04 -18.83 -22.49
C LYS A 512 -0.41 -17.48 -21.85
N THR A 513 -0.57 -17.43 -20.53
CA THR A 513 -0.99 -16.20 -19.80
C THR A 513 -0.02 -15.76 -18.71
N GLN A 514 1.28 -16.07 -18.81
CA GLN A 514 2.27 -15.35 -17.99
C GLN A 514 2.55 -13.99 -18.63
N THR A 515 1.70 -13.01 -18.31
CA THR A 515 2.01 -11.59 -18.44
C THR A 515 3.36 -11.33 -17.79
N SER A 516 4.30 -10.75 -18.54
CA SER A 516 5.56 -10.26 -17.94
C SER A 516 5.20 -9.30 -16.81
N PRO A 517 5.72 -9.48 -15.58
CA PRO A 517 5.37 -8.61 -14.46
C PRO A 517 5.76 -7.18 -14.82
N ASP A 518 4.85 -6.22 -14.63
CA ASP A 518 5.16 -4.81 -14.81
C ASP A 518 6.30 -4.37 -13.84
N LEU A 519 6.99 -3.27 -14.13
CA LEU A 519 8.10 -2.77 -13.31
C LEU A 519 7.70 -2.60 -11.83
N ILE A 520 6.47 -2.17 -11.55
CA ILE A 520 5.99 -1.98 -10.18
C ILE A 520 5.83 -3.34 -9.50
N SER A 521 5.29 -4.34 -10.19
CA SER A 521 5.14 -5.71 -9.73
C SER A 521 6.50 -6.37 -9.51
N PHE A 522 7.46 -6.17 -10.42
CA PHE A 522 8.84 -6.64 -10.26
C PHE A 522 9.55 -5.99 -9.06
N LEU A 523 9.41 -4.68 -8.89
CA LEU A 523 9.98 -3.96 -7.75
C LEU A 523 9.31 -4.33 -6.44
N LYS A 524 8.00 -4.58 -6.43
CA LYS A 524 7.31 -5.13 -5.25
C LYS A 524 7.90 -6.47 -4.86
N GLU A 525 8.21 -7.33 -5.82
CA GLU A 525 8.79 -8.65 -5.53
C GLU A 525 10.26 -8.55 -5.05
N LYS A 526 11.08 -7.75 -5.73
CA LYS A 526 12.53 -7.66 -5.47
C LYS A 526 12.87 -6.67 -4.35
N ALA A 527 12.38 -5.44 -4.44
CA ALA A 527 12.74 -4.38 -3.50
C ALA A 527 11.99 -4.48 -2.18
N LEU A 528 10.71 -4.85 -2.19
CA LEU A 528 9.91 -5.02 -0.96
C LEU A 528 10.01 -6.43 -0.38
N SER A 529 11.09 -7.15 -0.69
CA SER A 529 11.39 -8.42 -0.04
C SER A 529 11.60 -8.22 1.47
N GLN A 530 11.29 -9.23 2.26
CA GLN A 530 11.42 -9.16 3.71
C GLN A 530 12.85 -8.81 4.15
N GLU A 531 13.86 -9.32 3.44
CA GLU A 531 15.28 -9.03 3.70
C GLU A 531 15.59 -7.55 3.52
N ASN A 532 15.18 -6.97 2.40
CA ASN A 532 15.42 -5.56 2.08
C ASN A 532 14.68 -4.62 3.04
N ILE A 533 13.46 -4.96 3.45
CA ILE A 533 12.72 -4.18 4.45
C ILE A 533 13.40 -4.25 5.83
N LEU A 534 13.93 -5.42 6.22
CA LEU A 534 14.66 -5.56 7.48
C LEU A 534 16.00 -4.82 7.47
N ALA A 535 16.72 -4.85 6.36
CA ALA A 535 17.93 -4.06 6.18
C ALA A 535 17.63 -2.57 6.35
N LEU A 536 16.60 -2.06 5.66
CA LEU A 536 16.15 -0.67 5.83
C LEU A 536 15.76 -0.34 7.27
N LEU A 537 14.99 -1.21 7.92
CA LEU A 537 14.61 -1.02 9.32
C LEU A 537 15.85 -0.94 10.21
N ASN A 538 16.85 -1.80 10.01
CA ASN A 538 18.10 -1.79 10.77
C ASN A 538 18.90 -0.51 10.53
N GLU A 539 18.99 -0.03 9.29
CA GLU A 539 19.64 1.24 8.97
C GLU A 539 18.95 2.43 9.66
N ILE A 540 17.61 2.49 9.60
CA ILE A 540 16.82 3.53 10.27
C ILE A 540 17.06 3.48 11.79
N LEU A 541 16.90 2.29 12.40
CA LEU A 541 17.06 2.11 13.84
C LEU A 541 18.49 2.36 14.32
N SER A 542 19.50 2.14 13.47
CA SER A 542 20.92 2.36 13.80
C SER A 542 21.40 3.77 13.48
N SER A 543 20.59 4.58 12.80
CA SER A 543 20.98 5.95 12.43
C SER A 543 21.26 6.83 13.65
N GLU A 544 22.27 7.69 13.53
CA GLU A 544 22.67 8.63 14.59
C GLU A 544 21.49 9.49 15.05
N TYR A 545 20.65 9.95 14.11
CA TYR A 545 19.48 10.74 14.43
C TYR A 545 18.49 9.98 15.31
N VAL A 546 18.10 8.76 14.93
CA VAL A 546 17.10 7.97 15.67
C VAL A 546 17.61 7.61 17.08
N GLN A 547 18.90 7.30 17.20
CA GLN A 547 19.52 7.00 18.49
C GLN A 547 19.55 8.22 19.41
N ASN A 548 19.91 9.40 18.90
CA ASN A 548 19.98 10.63 19.68
C ASN A 548 18.60 11.28 19.94
N HIS A 549 17.61 11.00 19.09
CA HIS A 549 16.27 11.60 19.12
C HIS A 549 15.15 10.56 19.23
N SER A 550 15.34 9.53 20.06
CA SER A 550 14.40 8.40 20.19
C SER A 550 12.94 8.83 20.44
N THR A 551 12.70 9.80 21.34
CA THR A 551 11.33 10.28 21.61
C THR A 551 10.66 10.92 20.39
N LYS A 552 11.39 11.75 19.63
CA LYS A 552 10.86 12.38 18.40
C LYS A 552 10.59 11.31 17.34
N SER A 553 11.46 10.31 17.23
CA SER A 553 11.33 9.21 16.27
C SER A 553 10.14 8.29 16.60
N VAL A 554 9.96 7.91 17.87
CA VAL A 554 8.77 7.16 18.32
C VAL A 554 7.49 7.95 18.02
N ASN A 555 7.49 9.27 18.27
CA ASN A 555 6.34 10.11 17.97
C ASN A 555 6.05 10.15 16.46
N LEU A 556 7.07 10.24 15.61
CA LEU A 556 6.89 10.17 14.16
C LEU A 556 6.28 8.82 13.76
N PHE A 557 6.84 7.68 14.19
CA PHE A 557 6.32 6.35 13.83
C PHE A 557 4.89 6.13 14.32
N TYR A 558 4.56 6.64 15.52
CA TYR A 558 3.18 6.66 16.01
C TYR A 558 2.25 7.45 15.08
N ASN A 559 2.63 8.68 14.70
CA ASN A 559 1.82 9.51 13.81
C ASN A 559 1.71 8.92 12.39
N LEU A 560 2.79 8.31 11.87
CA LEU A 560 2.77 7.60 10.60
C LEU A 560 1.75 6.46 10.62
N LEU A 561 1.75 5.65 11.68
CA LEU A 561 0.91 4.47 11.76
C LEU A 561 -0.56 4.79 12.04
N PHE A 562 -0.83 5.71 12.96
CA PHE A 562 -2.18 5.95 13.48
C PHE A 562 -2.85 7.22 12.96
N ASN A 563 -2.08 8.22 12.52
CA ASN A 563 -2.63 9.53 12.12
C ASN A 563 -2.50 9.82 10.62
N GLN A 564 -1.79 8.98 9.85
CA GLN A 564 -1.66 9.13 8.40
C GLN A 564 -2.66 8.22 7.67
N LEU A 565 -3.59 8.84 6.93
CA LEU A 565 -4.73 8.15 6.31
C LEU A 565 -4.32 7.11 5.23
N ALA A 566 -3.33 7.41 4.42
CA ALA A 566 -2.87 6.52 3.34
C ALA A 566 -2.16 5.27 3.89
N ILE A 567 -1.34 5.41 4.93
CA ILE A 567 -0.69 4.31 5.67
C ILE A 567 -1.75 3.47 6.36
N SER A 568 -2.70 4.11 7.05
CA SER A 568 -3.82 3.41 7.69
C SER A 568 -4.65 2.60 6.68
N LYS A 569 -5.00 3.21 5.52
CA LYS A 569 -5.73 2.53 4.44
C LYS A 569 -4.92 1.34 3.90
N LEU A 570 -3.63 1.53 3.64
CA LEU A 570 -2.74 0.49 3.14
C LEU A 570 -2.65 -0.69 4.11
N LEU A 571 -2.43 -0.43 5.40
CA LEU A 571 -2.36 -1.48 6.42
C LEU A 571 -3.66 -2.27 6.54
N VAL A 572 -4.80 -1.56 6.55
CA VAL A 572 -6.12 -2.21 6.61
C VAL A 572 -6.35 -3.09 5.38
N SER A 573 -6.01 -2.60 4.18
CA SER A 573 -6.16 -3.39 2.94
C SER A 573 -5.18 -4.56 2.84
N SER A 574 -3.98 -4.45 3.41
CA SER A 574 -2.97 -5.52 3.41
C SER A 574 -3.36 -6.70 4.30
N ILE A 575 -4.18 -6.47 5.33
CA ILE A 575 -4.63 -7.52 6.24
C ILE A 575 -5.84 -8.28 5.69
N SER A 576 -6.79 -7.59 5.04
CA SER A 576 -7.97 -8.25 4.45
C SER A 576 -8.58 -7.43 3.31
N SER A 577 -9.08 -8.12 2.28
CA SER A 577 -9.89 -7.53 1.21
C SER A 577 -11.38 -7.43 1.56
N GLN A 578 -11.84 -8.07 2.64
CA GLN A 578 -13.25 -8.09 3.04
C GLN A 578 -13.62 -6.82 3.83
N GLU A 579 -14.62 -6.07 3.36
CA GLU A 579 -15.01 -4.76 3.92
C GLU A 579 -15.40 -4.82 5.42
N ASN A 580 -16.12 -5.88 5.83
CA ASN A 580 -16.48 -6.10 7.22
C ASN A 580 -15.24 -6.32 8.13
N ILE A 581 -14.24 -7.09 7.67
CA ILE A 581 -12.98 -7.28 8.41
C ILE A 581 -12.15 -6.00 8.43
N GLN A 582 -12.11 -5.27 7.32
CA GLN A 582 -11.44 -3.97 7.27
C GLN A 582 -12.02 -2.98 8.29
N GLN A 583 -13.34 -2.97 8.48
CA GLN A 583 -13.98 -2.14 9.49
C GLN A 583 -13.57 -2.54 10.91
N VAL A 584 -13.48 -3.85 11.21
CA VAL A 584 -12.98 -4.34 12.50
C VAL A 584 -11.55 -3.84 12.76
N ILE A 585 -10.67 -3.94 11.76
CA ILE A 585 -9.27 -3.52 11.90
C ILE A 585 -9.17 -2.01 12.15
N LYS A 586 -9.96 -1.20 11.44
CA LYS A 586 -10.02 0.25 11.65
C LYS A 586 -10.38 0.61 13.09
N GLU A 587 -11.39 -0.06 13.66
CA GLU A 587 -11.78 0.13 15.06
C GLU A 587 -10.65 -0.29 16.03
N VAL A 588 -10.00 -1.44 15.77
CA VAL A 588 -8.88 -1.95 16.58
C VAL A 588 -7.71 -0.98 16.62
N LEU A 589 -7.37 -0.31 15.51
CA LEU A 589 -6.28 0.67 15.46
C LEU A 589 -6.58 1.94 16.29
N GLN A 590 -7.84 2.19 16.66
CA GLN A 590 -8.24 3.29 17.54
C GLN A 590 -8.13 2.94 19.03
N PHE A 591 -7.85 1.67 19.37
CA PHE A 591 -7.80 1.25 20.77
C PHE A 591 -6.55 1.81 21.45
N ASN A 592 -6.73 2.38 22.64
CA ASN A 592 -5.64 2.93 23.44
C ASN A 592 -4.65 1.84 23.85
N SER A 593 -5.15 0.63 24.15
CA SER A 593 -4.34 -0.56 24.43
C SER A 593 -3.40 -0.92 23.27
N VAL A 594 -3.91 -0.90 22.03
CA VAL A 594 -3.13 -1.17 20.81
C VAL A 594 -2.10 -0.07 20.60
N GLN A 595 -2.52 1.19 20.63
CA GLN A 595 -1.64 2.34 20.46
C GLN A 595 -0.50 2.38 21.49
N LYS A 596 -0.79 2.10 22.76
CA LYS A 596 0.23 2.00 23.82
C LYS A 596 1.20 0.86 23.59
N PHE A 597 0.70 -0.31 23.18
CA PHE A 597 1.54 -1.47 22.96
C PHE A 597 2.45 -1.28 21.74
N VAL A 598 1.94 -0.71 20.65
CA VAL A 598 2.75 -0.39 19.48
C VAL A 598 3.79 0.69 19.78
N THR A 599 3.43 1.75 20.52
CA THR A 599 4.40 2.74 21.01
C THR A 599 5.48 2.10 21.88
N PHE A 600 5.11 1.11 22.70
CA PHE A 600 6.07 0.32 23.47
C PHE A 600 7.00 -0.49 22.55
N ILE A 601 6.48 -1.15 21.50
CA ILE A 601 7.30 -1.85 20.51
C ILE A 601 8.29 -0.89 19.83
N PHE A 602 7.84 0.27 19.34
CA PHE A 602 8.75 1.25 18.75
C PHE A 602 9.83 1.74 19.72
N THR A 603 9.44 2.00 20.97
CA THR A 603 10.37 2.40 22.02
C THR A 603 11.41 1.32 22.30
N GLU A 604 10.98 0.06 22.36
CA GLU A 604 11.84 -1.10 22.59
C GLU A 604 12.83 -1.31 21.45
N LEU A 605 12.35 -1.31 20.20
CA LEU A 605 13.18 -1.51 19.03
C LEU A 605 14.21 -0.38 18.85
N ILE A 606 13.86 0.87 19.18
CA ILE A 606 14.81 2.00 19.10
C ILE A 606 15.84 1.95 20.22
N LYS A 607 15.40 1.77 21.48
CA LYS A 607 16.30 1.86 22.64
C LYS A 607 17.23 0.65 22.78
N ASN A 608 16.77 -0.52 22.37
CA ASN A 608 17.51 -1.78 22.47
C ASN A 608 17.86 -2.32 21.08
N ASN A 609 18.14 -1.44 20.10
CA ASN A 609 18.33 -1.82 18.70
C ASN A 609 19.39 -2.94 18.51
N GLN A 610 20.45 -2.94 19.32
CA GLN A 610 21.55 -3.93 19.26
C GLN A 610 21.06 -5.36 19.44
N ASP A 611 19.97 -5.56 20.18
CA ASP A 611 19.38 -6.89 20.39
C ASP A 611 18.68 -7.42 19.12
N TYR A 612 18.35 -6.54 18.16
CA TYR A 612 17.54 -6.85 16.98
C TYR A 612 18.28 -6.76 15.65
N ILE A 613 19.40 -6.02 15.56
CA ILE A 613 20.14 -5.78 14.29
C ILE A 613 20.58 -7.08 13.59
N SER A 614 20.84 -8.15 14.35
CA SER A 614 21.24 -9.45 13.78
C SER A 614 20.09 -10.31 13.24
N ALA A 615 18.84 -9.87 13.40
CA ALA A 615 17.67 -10.63 12.97
C ALA A 615 17.55 -10.64 11.44
N LYS A 616 17.35 -11.84 10.88
CA LYS A 616 17.18 -12.08 9.43
C LYS A 616 15.72 -12.19 9.00
N SER A 617 14.79 -12.12 9.93
CA SER A 617 13.34 -12.20 9.65
C SER A 617 12.52 -11.43 10.68
N PHE A 618 11.31 -10.99 10.30
CA PHE A 618 10.35 -10.42 11.24
C PHE A 618 9.97 -11.43 12.33
N GLY A 619 9.89 -12.72 12.00
CA GLY A 619 9.74 -13.78 12.98
C GLY A 619 10.87 -13.80 14.00
N GLN A 620 12.14 -13.68 13.58
CA GLN A 620 13.26 -13.60 14.51
C GLN A 620 13.21 -12.35 15.39
N ILE A 621 12.84 -11.18 14.86
CA ILE A 621 12.62 -9.98 15.69
C ILE A 621 11.57 -10.26 16.76
N LEU A 622 10.43 -10.82 16.38
CA LEU A 622 9.34 -11.14 17.31
C LEU A 622 9.74 -12.20 18.34
N TYR A 623 10.55 -13.19 17.95
CA TYR A 623 11.09 -14.19 18.88
C TYR A 623 12.05 -13.56 19.90
N LEU A 624 12.99 -12.72 19.45
CA LEU A 624 13.92 -12.00 20.33
C LEU A 624 13.17 -11.07 21.28
N PHE A 625 12.16 -10.36 20.76
CA PHE A 625 11.27 -9.52 21.54
C PHE A 625 10.56 -10.34 22.63
N LEU A 626 9.99 -11.51 22.31
CA LEU A 626 9.30 -12.39 23.28
C LEU A 626 10.25 -13.23 24.16
N GLN A 627 11.55 -13.27 23.85
CA GLN A 627 12.56 -13.85 24.73
C GLN A 627 12.84 -12.98 25.95
N ASN A 628 12.77 -11.66 25.79
CA ASN A 628 12.84 -10.72 26.90
C ASN A 628 11.61 -10.89 27.81
N SER A 629 11.84 -11.17 29.09
CA SER A 629 10.78 -11.47 30.07
C SER A 629 9.85 -10.28 30.33
N ASN A 630 10.37 -9.05 30.31
CA ASN A 630 9.58 -7.83 30.46
C ASN A 630 8.65 -7.63 29.24
N ASN A 631 9.17 -7.85 28.04
CA ASN A 631 8.41 -7.72 26.79
C ASN A 631 7.34 -8.81 26.68
N TYR A 632 7.66 -10.05 27.08
CA TYR A 632 6.70 -11.15 27.20
C TYR A 632 5.55 -10.77 28.14
N ASN A 633 5.86 -10.32 29.37
CA ASN A 633 4.85 -9.95 30.37
C ASN A 633 3.99 -8.78 29.91
N LYS A 634 4.58 -7.78 29.24
CA LYS A 634 3.84 -6.66 28.64
C LYS A 634 2.95 -7.09 27.48
N SER A 635 3.37 -8.07 26.69
CA SER A 635 2.55 -8.66 25.61
C SER A 635 1.35 -9.41 26.18
N VAL A 636 1.55 -10.16 27.26
CA VAL A 636 0.45 -10.80 28.00
C VAL A 636 -0.50 -9.75 28.56
N ALA A 637 0.01 -8.70 29.21
CA ALA A 637 -0.80 -7.60 29.76
C ALA A 637 -1.55 -6.81 28.66
N PHE A 638 -0.96 -6.69 27.47
CA PHE A 638 -1.60 -6.09 26.31
C PHE A 638 -2.86 -6.85 25.91
N ILE A 639 -2.81 -8.19 25.75
CA ILE A 639 -4.01 -8.97 25.40
C ILE A 639 -5.14 -8.75 26.41
N LYS A 640 -4.83 -8.74 27.71
CA LYS A 640 -5.83 -8.47 28.75
C LYS A 640 -6.45 -7.09 28.58
N SER A 641 -5.61 -6.07 28.42
CA SER A 641 -6.05 -4.68 28.24
C SER A 641 -6.86 -4.50 26.96
N PHE A 642 -6.47 -5.18 25.89
CA PHE A 642 -7.18 -5.21 24.62
C PHE A 642 -8.57 -5.80 24.77
N VAL A 643 -8.71 -6.98 25.39
CA VAL A 643 -10.03 -7.61 25.58
C VAL A 643 -10.93 -6.76 26.48
N ILE A 644 -10.38 -6.19 27.55
CA ILE A 644 -11.12 -5.28 28.45
C ILE A 644 -11.63 -4.05 27.68
N GLU A 645 -10.81 -3.46 26.82
CA GLU A 645 -11.22 -2.34 25.98
C GLU A 645 -12.23 -2.77 24.91
N ALA A 646 -12.03 -3.91 24.26
CA ALA A 646 -12.90 -4.45 23.22
C ALA A 646 -14.35 -4.64 23.71
N LEU A 647 -14.53 -5.16 24.92
CA LEU A 647 -15.86 -5.34 25.55
C LEU A 647 -16.61 -4.02 25.79
N LYS A 648 -15.90 -2.88 25.79
CA LYS A 648 -16.43 -1.55 26.04
C LYS A 648 -16.73 -0.77 24.76
N ARG A 649 -16.53 -1.36 23.58
CA ARG A 649 -16.58 -0.65 22.28
C ARG A 649 -17.78 -1.15 21.45
N PRO A 650 -18.91 -0.40 21.42
CA PRO A 650 -20.11 -0.80 20.70
C PRO A 650 -19.87 -1.10 19.20
N ASN A 651 -19.10 -0.24 18.52
CA ASN A 651 -18.81 -0.40 17.09
C ASN A 651 -18.01 -1.67 16.80
N PHE A 652 -17.01 -1.96 17.63
CA PHE A 652 -16.23 -3.19 17.54
C PHE A 652 -17.13 -4.42 17.75
N LEU A 653 -17.96 -4.41 18.80
CA LEU A 653 -18.89 -5.51 19.08
C LEU A 653 -19.88 -5.73 17.93
N SER A 654 -20.43 -4.65 17.35
CA SER A 654 -21.29 -4.73 16.16
C SER A 654 -20.57 -5.40 15.00
N ALA A 655 -19.35 -4.95 14.69
CA ALA A 655 -18.58 -5.49 13.58
C ALA A 655 -18.22 -6.98 13.79
N ILE A 656 -17.94 -7.39 15.03
CA ILE A 656 -17.75 -8.80 15.39
C ILE A 656 -19.05 -9.60 15.20
N PHE A 657 -20.20 -9.10 15.67
CA PHE A 657 -21.48 -9.79 15.49
C PHE A 657 -21.87 -9.91 14.01
N ASP A 658 -21.63 -8.87 13.21
CA ASP A 658 -21.86 -8.88 11.76
C ASP A 658 -20.94 -9.91 11.06
N ALA A 659 -19.66 -9.98 11.45
CA ALA A 659 -18.72 -10.96 10.92
C ALA A 659 -19.12 -12.41 11.30
N LEU A 660 -19.50 -12.65 12.56
CA LEU A 660 -19.99 -13.96 13.03
C LEU A 660 -21.30 -14.35 12.34
N SER A 661 -22.23 -13.41 12.20
CA SER A 661 -23.49 -13.58 11.47
C SER A 661 -23.24 -14.05 10.04
N SER A 662 -22.31 -13.38 9.32
CA SER A 662 -21.94 -13.74 7.96
C SER A 662 -21.20 -15.09 7.87
N GLN A 663 -20.30 -15.39 8.81
CA GLN A 663 -19.47 -16.60 8.77
C GLN A 663 -20.27 -17.86 9.10
N PHE A 664 -21.18 -17.77 10.06
CA PHE A 664 -21.98 -18.90 10.54
C PHE A 664 -23.41 -18.94 9.98
N GLY A 665 -23.78 -17.96 9.15
CA GLY A 665 -25.11 -17.88 8.52
C GLY A 665 -26.25 -17.59 9.49
N PHE A 666 -25.99 -16.87 10.59
CA PHE A 666 -27.00 -16.51 11.59
C PHE A 666 -27.62 -15.17 11.25
N ASN A 667 -28.88 -15.14 10.82
CA ASN A 667 -29.60 -13.88 10.56
C ASN A 667 -30.18 -13.34 11.89
N ILE A 668 -29.39 -12.62 12.67
CA ILE A 668 -29.83 -11.97 13.92
C ILE A 668 -30.41 -10.59 13.56
N GLU A 669 -31.60 -10.27 14.06
CA GLU A 669 -32.19 -8.95 13.83
C GLU A 669 -31.30 -7.85 14.44
N LYS A 670 -31.19 -6.71 13.75
CA LYS A 670 -30.32 -5.60 14.18
C LYS A 670 -30.68 -5.06 15.56
N GLU A 671 -31.96 -5.13 15.94
CA GLU A 671 -32.45 -4.75 17.26
C GLU A 671 -31.91 -5.65 18.38
N ASP A 672 -31.75 -6.95 18.10
CA ASP A 672 -31.20 -7.91 19.05
C ASP A 672 -29.70 -7.76 19.22
N ILE A 673 -28.97 -7.51 18.12
CA ILE A 673 -27.55 -7.17 18.16
C ILE A 673 -27.33 -5.92 19.03
N ASN A 674 -28.11 -4.87 18.80
CA ASN A 674 -28.03 -3.64 19.60
C ASN A 674 -28.34 -3.87 21.09
N SER A 675 -29.31 -4.73 21.39
CA SER A 675 -29.66 -5.11 22.76
C SER A 675 -28.51 -5.88 23.44
N LEU A 676 -27.88 -6.81 22.74
CA LEU A 676 -26.74 -7.58 23.24
C LEU A 676 -25.51 -6.67 23.46
N ILE A 677 -25.21 -5.77 22.52
CA ILE A 677 -24.14 -4.77 22.66
C ILE A 677 -24.39 -3.90 23.89
N THR A 678 -25.63 -3.40 24.07
CA THR A 678 -26.00 -2.59 25.24
C THR A 678 -25.79 -3.37 26.54
N LEU A 679 -26.20 -4.63 26.58
CA LEU A 679 -25.99 -5.48 27.74
C LEU A 679 -24.49 -5.67 28.05
N ILE A 680 -23.69 -6.09 27.07
CA ILE A 680 -22.25 -6.35 27.23
C ILE A 680 -21.54 -5.09 27.72
N THR A 681 -21.78 -3.95 27.06
CA THR A 681 -21.13 -2.69 27.42
C THR A 681 -21.54 -2.22 28.82
N SER A 682 -22.83 -2.30 29.18
CA SER A 682 -23.35 -1.90 30.50
C SER A 682 -22.84 -2.78 31.66
N THR A 683 -22.48 -4.03 31.38
CA THR A 683 -21.98 -4.99 32.38
C THR A 683 -20.47 -5.19 32.32
N SER A 684 -19.80 -4.63 31.31
CA SER A 684 -18.37 -4.80 31.06
C SER A 684 -17.50 -4.46 32.28
N ASP A 685 -17.75 -3.32 32.95
CA ASP A 685 -17.01 -2.91 34.15
C ASP A 685 -17.14 -3.90 35.32
N ILE A 686 -18.28 -4.59 35.40
CA ILE A 686 -18.51 -5.60 36.43
C ILE A 686 -17.80 -6.90 36.02
N ILE A 687 -18.01 -7.35 34.77
CA ILE A 687 -17.43 -8.57 34.20
C ILE A 687 -15.90 -8.57 34.34
N VAL A 688 -15.23 -7.47 34.00
CA VAL A 688 -13.76 -7.40 33.99
C VAL A 688 -13.14 -7.52 35.38
N ASN A 689 -13.91 -7.24 36.44
CA ASN A 689 -13.46 -7.35 37.82
C ASN A 689 -13.76 -8.72 38.45
N THR A 690 -14.44 -9.62 37.72
CA THR A 690 -14.76 -10.96 38.23
C THR A 690 -13.55 -11.87 38.29
N LYS A 691 -13.59 -12.84 39.22
CA LYS A 691 -12.51 -13.81 39.36
C LYS A 691 -12.45 -14.74 38.15
N THR A 692 -13.62 -15.14 37.63
CA THR A 692 -13.75 -16.01 36.46
C THR A 692 -13.18 -15.34 35.22
N PHE A 693 -13.55 -14.08 34.94
CA PHE A 693 -13.01 -13.37 33.78
C PHE A 693 -11.50 -13.21 33.89
N ASN A 694 -10.99 -12.79 35.06
CA ASN A 694 -9.55 -12.63 35.25
C ASN A 694 -8.80 -13.96 35.06
N ASN A 695 -9.29 -15.07 35.61
CA ASN A 695 -8.68 -16.39 35.42
C ASN A 695 -8.69 -16.82 33.95
N LEU A 696 -9.82 -16.67 33.27
CA LEU A 696 -9.95 -17.03 31.85
C LEU A 696 -9.02 -16.18 30.99
N ILE A 697 -9.07 -14.86 31.13
CA ILE A 697 -8.24 -13.95 30.34
C ILE A 697 -6.75 -14.14 30.65
N ASN A 698 -6.38 -14.43 31.90
CA ASN A 698 -4.99 -14.80 32.22
C ASN A 698 -4.55 -16.07 31.50
N LEU A 699 -5.38 -17.11 31.50
CA LEU A 699 -5.11 -18.37 30.82
C LEU A 699 -4.95 -18.15 29.31
N LEU A 700 -5.94 -17.53 28.67
CA LEU A 700 -5.94 -17.30 27.22
C LEU A 700 -4.80 -16.38 26.79
N SER A 701 -4.53 -15.30 27.53
CA SER A 701 -3.44 -14.37 27.18
C SER A 701 -2.08 -15.05 27.24
N ASN A 702 -1.84 -15.90 28.25
CA ASN A 702 -0.61 -16.68 28.34
C ASN A 702 -0.51 -17.70 27.22
N GLU A 703 -1.59 -18.41 26.91
CA GLU A 703 -1.62 -19.42 25.84
C GLU A 703 -1.34 -18.77 24.47
N VAL A 704 -1.94 -17.62 24.17
CA VAL A 704 -1.69 -16.89 22.92
C VAL A 704 -0.22 -16.47 22.81
N ILE A 705 0.34 -15.79 23.82
CA ILE A 705 1.73 -15.31 23.73
C ILE A 705 2.73 -16.47 23.75
N TYR A 706 2.47 -17.52 24.54
CA TYR A 706 3.28 -18.74 24.53
C TYR A 706 3.23 -19.44 23.17
N GLY A 707 2.02 -19.58 22.61
CA GLY A 707 1.81 -20.18 21.29
C GLY A 707 2.53 -19.42 20.18
N ILE A 708 2.46 -18.08 20.19
CA ILE A 708 3.20 -17.22 19.26
C ILE A 708 4.71 -17.44 19.44
N LYS A 709 5.23 -17.37 20.67
CA LYS A 709 6.66 -17.58 20.95
C LYS A 709 7.15 -18.95 20.51
N SER A 710 6.37 -20.01 20.79
CA SER A 710 6.73 -21.39 20.44
C SER A 710 6.62 -21.66 18.95
N GLY A 711 5.59 -21.12 18.28
CA GLY A 711 5.40 -21.29 16.85
C GLY A 711 6.55 -20.68 16.04
N ILE A 712 6.89 -19.43 16.37
CA ILE A 712 7.97 -18.69 15.69
C ILE A 712 9.34 -19.32 15.95
N ARG A 713 9.58 -19.89 17.15
CA ARG A 713 10.83 -20.60 17.45
C ARG A 713 11.06 -21.78 16.49
N ASN A 714 10.00 -22.48 16.11
CA ASN A 714 10.08 -23.69 15.30
C ASN A 714 10.17 -23.36 13.80
N ASN A 715 9.42 -22.36 13.33
CA ASN A 715 9.49 -21.88 11.95
C ASN A 715 9.18 -20.37 11.87
N PRO A 716 10.20 -19.50 11.88
CA PRO A 716 10.00 -18.04 11.97
C PRO A 716 9.40 -17.41 10.69
N SER A 717 9.31 -18.15 9.59
CA SER A 717 8.72 -17.68 8.32
C SER A 717 7.34 -18.27 8.03
N ASP A 718 6.85 -19.22 8.84
CA ASP A 718 5.54 -19.84 8.65
C ASP A 718 4.60 -19.47 9.80
N PHE A 719 3.50 -18.79 9.48
CA PHE A 719 2.48 -18.35 10.44
C PHE A 719 1.31 -19.34 10.57
N SER A 720 1.37 -20.51 9.92
CA SER A 720 0.35 -21.57 10.03
C SER A 720 0.10 -22.02 11.48
N PHE A 721 1.08 -21.81 12.38
CA PHE A 721 0.93 -22.09 13.82
C PHE A 721 -0.24 -21.32 14.47
N PHE A 722 -0.74 -20.23 13.87
CA PHE A 722 -1.94 -19.55 14.39
C PHE A 722 -3.17 -20.48 14.43
N PHE A 723 -3.31 -21.42 13.50
CA PHE A 723 -4.39 -22.42 13.57
C PHE A 723 -4.25 -23.34 14.79
N ASN A 724 -3.02 -23.69 15.15
CA ASN A 724 -2.74 -24.47 16.35
C ASN A 724 -3.07 -23.68 17.62
N ILE A 725 -2.79 -22.37 17.64
CA ILE A 725 -3.19 -21.48 18.74
C ILE A 725 -4.72 -21.49 18.88
N ILE A 726 -5.47 -21.31 17.80
CA ILE A 726 -6.95 -21.29 17.84
C ILE A 726 -7.51 -22.63 18.34
N SER A 727 -6.97 -23.74 17.84
CA SER A 727 -7.35 -25.09 18.29
C SER A 727 -7.06 -25.28 19.79
N ASN A 728 -5.86 -24.89 20.24
CA ASN A 728 -5.47 -24.97 21.64
C ASN A 728 -6.34 -24.07 22.53
N LEU A 729 -6.66 -22.85 22.10
CA LEU A 729 -7.56 -21.97 22.84
C LEU A 729 -8.93 -22.60 23.01
N THR A 730 -9.48 -23.24 21.97
CA THR A 730 -10.76 -23.94 22.05
C THR A 730 -10.71 -25.05 23.11
N ASN A 731 -9.62 -25.84 23.12
CA ASN A 731 -9.41 -26.87 24.13
C ASN A 731 -9.26 -26.29 25.54
N LYS A 732 -8.46 -25.21 25.70
CA LYS A 732 -8.29 -24.52 26.99
C LYS A 732 -9.59 -23.91 27.51
N ILE A 733 -10.44 -23.36 26.65
CA ILE A 733 -11.77 -22.87 27.01
C ILE A 733 -12.65 -24.03 27.44
N SER A 734 -12.66 -25.14 26.68
CA SER A 734 -13.38 -26.36 27.05
C SER A 734 -12.94 -26.86 28.43
N ASP A 735 -11.63 -26.96 28.67
CA ASP A 735 -11.08 -27.43 29.96
C ASP A 735 -11.43 -26.46 31.09
N PHE A 736 -11.37 -25.15 30.83
CA PHE A 736 -11.75 -24.11 31.78
C PHE A 736 -13.23 -24.23 32.19
N VAL A 737 -14.13 -24.47 31.23
CA VAL A 737 -15.57 -24.60 31.48
C VAL A 737 -15.94 -25.97 32.06
N LYS A 738 -15.12 -27.01 31.89
CA LYS A 738 -15.30 -28.32 32.54
C LYS A 738 -14.82 -28.35 33.99
N ASP A 739 -13.93 -27.43 34.37
CA ASP A 739 -13.43 -27.32 35.73
C ASP A 739 -14.51 -26.81 36.69
N LYS A 740 -14.83 -27.63 37.71
CA LYS A 740 -15.88 -27.35 38.68
C LYS A 740 -15.65 -26.07 39.48
N ASP A 741 -14.40 -25.71 39.77
CA ASP A 741 -14.07 -24.54 40.57
C ASP A 741 -14.24 -23.27 39.74
N ASN A 742 -13.93 -23.32 38.45
CA ASN A 742 -14.22 -22.22 37.52
C ASN A 742 -15.72 -21.99 37.33
N ILE A 743 -16.53 -23.06 37.19
CA ILE A 743 -17.99 -22.94 37.11
C ILE A 743 -18.54 -22.39 38.44
N TYR A 744 -18.03 -22.84 39.58
CA TYR A 744 -18.41 -22.30 40.89
C TYR A 744 -18.09 -20.80 41.00
N ASN A 745 -16.86 -20.39 40.65
CA ASN A 745 -16.48 -18.98 40.63
C ASN A 745 -17.39 -18.17 39.70
N PHE A 746 -17.79 -18.72 38.55
CA PHE A 746 -18.68 -18.05 37.60
C PHE A 746 -20.06 -17.78 38.20
N PHE A 747 -20.67 -18.77 38.86
CA PHE A 747 -21.93 -18.56 39.56
C PHE A 747 -21.77 -17.53 40.68
N GLN A 748 -20.72 -17.61 41.50
CA GLN A 748 -20.48 -16.63 42.57
C GLN A 748 -20.30 -15.21 42.04
N ASP A 749 -19.54 -15.06 40.95
CA ASP A 749 -19.34 -13.78 40.26
C ASP A 749 -20.68 -13.22 39.76
N ILE A 750 -21.51 -14.03 39.07
CA ILE A 750 -22.83 -13.57 38.58
C ILE A 750 -23.74 -13.15 39.73
N ILE A 751 -23.82 -13.94 40.80
CA ILE A 751 -24.70 -13.65 41.94
C ILE A 751 -24.31 -12.34 42.62
N SER A 752 -23.01 -12.01 42.61
CA SER A 752 -22.50 -10.76 43.18
C SER A 752 -22.90 -9.50 42.41
N PHE A 753 -23.43 -9.62 41.19
CA PHE A 753 -23.73 -8.46 40.33
C PHE A 753 -24.87 -7.57 40.83
N SER A 754 -25.65 -8.00 41.84
CA SER A 754 -26.73 -7.20 42.45
C SER A 754 -27.64 -6.51 41.41
N LEU A 755 -27.99 -7.22 40.34
CA LEU A 755 -28.76 -6.68 39.22
C LEU A 755 -30.12 -6.14 39.69
N SER A 756 -30.53 -4.99 39.16
CA SER A 756 -31.88 -4.47 39.40
C SER A 756 -32.93 -5.33 38.69
N ALA A 757 -34.19 -5.31 39.17
CA ALA A 757 -35.29 -6.04 38.53
C ALA A 757 -35.44 -5.72 37.03
N ARG A 758 -35.25 -4.45 36.64
CA ARG A 758 -35.27 -4.03 35.22
C ARG A 758 -34.13 -4.64 34.40
N GLN A 759 -32.94 -4.78 34.97
CA GLN A 759 -31.82 -5.43 34.30
C GLN A 759 -32.06 -6.94 34.17
N ILE A 760 -32.63 -7.56 35.21
CA ILE A 760 -33.02 -8.98 35.18
C ILE A 760 -34.07 -9.23 34.09
N ASP A 761 -35.09 -8.38 33.99
CA ASP A 761 -36.11 -8.50 32.95
C ASP A 761 -35.53 -8.30 31.53
N SER A 762 -34.54 -7.42 31.39
CA SER A 762 -33.82 -7.24 30.12
C SER A 762 -33.01 -8.49 29.75
N VAL A 763 -32.33 -9.12 30.71
CA VAL A 763 -31.58 -10.37 30.49
C VAL A 763 -32.53 -11.53 30.19
N LYS A 764 -33.67 -11.65 30.89
CA LYS A 764 -34.71 -12.66 30.59
C LYS A 764 -35.23 -12.52 29.16
N SER A 765 -35.58 -11.29 28.76
CA SER A 765 -36.05 -10.99 27.40
C SER A 765 -35.02 -11.41 26.35
N LEU A 766 -33.74 -11.07 26.58
CA LEU A 766 -32.65 -11.43 25.68
C LEU A 766 -32.43 -12.96 25.62
N LEU A 767 -32.36 -13.64 26.77
CA LEU A 767 -32.19 -15.09 26.84
C LEU A 767 -33.32 -15.82 26.11
N GLY A 768 -34.57 -15.35 26.26
CA GLY A 768 -35.73 -15.87 25.54
C GLY A 768 -35.55 -15.84 24.02
N LYS A 769 -34.94 -14.78 23.48
CA LYS A 769 -34.62 -14.65 22.05
C LYS A 769 -33.49 -15.57 21.59
N PHE A 770 -32.60 -15.98 22.50
CA PHE A 770 -31.51 -16.92 22.22
C PHE A 770 -31.92 -18.40 22.30
N LEU A 771 -33.09 -18.72 22.87
CA LEU A 771 -33.54 -20.10 23.05
C LEU A 771 -33.61 -20.95 21.77
N PRO A 772 -34.08 -20.42 20.61
CA PRO A 772 -34.10 -21.17 19.37
C PRO A 772 -32.73 -21.71 18.94
N PHE A 773 -31.65 -21.05 19.37
CA PHE A 773 -30.29 -21.46 19.03
C PHE A 773 -29.77 -22.62 19.88
N ILE A 774 -30.39 -22.91 21.04
CA ILE A 774 -30.02 -24.08 21.87
C ILE A 774 -30.24 -25.39 21.11
N SER A 775 -31.20 -25.41 20.17
CA SER A 775 -31.42 -26.56 19.27
C SER A 775 -30.25 -26.89 18.34
N LYS A 776 -29.30 -25.97 18.17
CA LYS A 776 -28.12 -26.16 17.32
C LYS A 776 -26.87 -26.59 18.10
N ILE A 777 -26.93 -26.67 19.43
CA ILE A 777 -25.81 -27.08 20.27
C ILE A 777 -25.67 -28.62 20.24
N ASN A 778 -24.46 -29.15 20.09
CA ASN A 778 -24.17 -30.59 20.22
C ASN A 778 -23.68 -30.92 21.63
N LEU A 779 -24.12 -32.05 22.23
CA LEU A 779 -23.68 -32.47 23.56
C LEU A 779 -22.14 -32.63 23.66
N SER A 780 -21.45 -32.88 22.55
CA SER A 780 -19.97 -33.00 22.53
C SER A 780 -19.23 -31.75 22.95
N PHE A 781 -19.89 -30.58 22.94
CA PHE A 781 -19.30 -29.35 23.48
C PHE A 781 -19.24 -29.36 25.01
N ILE A 782 -20.09 -30.14 25.67
CA ILE A 782 -20.25 -30.17 27.13
C ILE A 782 -19.65 -31.46 27.72
N LEU A 783 -19.81 -32.59 27.03
CA LEU A 783 -19.38 -33.92 27.50
C LEU A 783 -18.48 -34.62 26.48
N ASP A 784 -17.41 -35.26 26.95
CA ASP A 784 -16.52 -36.05 26.09
C ASP A 784 -17.30 -37.23 25.43
N LYS A 785 -17.09 -37.41 24.12
CA LYS A 785 -17.65 -38.51 23.33
C LYS A 785 -17.23 -39.87 23.88
N ASN A 786 -16.09 -39.95 24.55
CA ASN A 786 -15.55 -41.16 25.16
C ASN A 786 -16.13 -41.48 26.55
N SER A 787 -16.98 -40.61 27.10
CA SER A 787 -17.59 -40.87 28.42
C SER A 787 -18.54 -42.06 28.38
N GLU A 788 -18.58 -42.84 29.48
CA GLU A 788 -19.31 -44.11 29.61
C GLU A 788 -20.82 -44.00 29.30
N ASN A 789 -21.38 -42.78 29.26
CA ASN A 789 -22.80 -42.52 29.04
C ASN A 789 -23.10 -41.58 27.85
N TYR A 790 -22.10 -41.21 27.05
CA TYR A 790 -22.26 -40.19 26.02
C TYR A 790 -23.42 -40.50 25.06
N GLN A 791 -23.52 -41.73 24.55
CA GLN A 791 -24.56 -42.11 23.59
C GLN A 791 -25.97 -41.95 24.18
N SER A 792 -26.19 -42.45 25.40
CA SER A 792 -27.48 -42.34 26.08
C SER A 792 -27.83 -40.88 26.38
N LEU A 793 -26.86 -40.09 26.87
CA LEU A 793 -27.05 -38.68 27.17
C LEU A 793 -27.29 -37.85 25.90
N ASN A 794 -26.59 -38.14 24.80
CA ASN A 794 -26.76 -37.44 23.54
C ASN A 794 -28.16 -37.67 22.96
N LEU A 795 -28.64 -38.92 23.00
CA LEU A 795 -29.99 -39.24 22.56
C LEU A 795 -31.06 -38.52 23.39
N ILE A 796 -30.89 -38.46 24.71
CA ILE A 796 -31.78 -37.71 25.61
C ILE A 796 -31.73 -36.21 25.28
N PHE A 797 -30.54 -35.66 25.12
CA PHE A 797 -30.31 -34.25 24.85
C PHE A 797 -30.96 -33.81 23.53
N GLU A 798 -30.72 -34.52 22.43
CA GLU A 798 -31.33 -34.24 21.12
C GLU A 798 -32.87 -34.32 21.21
N SER A 799 -33.38 -35.39 21.83
CA SER A 799 -34.84 -35.58 21.95
C SER A 799 -35.51 -34.52 22.83
N PHE A 800 -34.83 -34.08 23.89
CA PHE A 800 -35.31 -33.02 24.77
C PHE A 800 -35.27 -31.65 24.07
N SER A 801 -34.23 -31.40 23.29
CA SER A 801 -34.11 -30.21 22.46
C SER A 801 -35.25 -30.10 21.43
N ASP A 802 -35.54 -31.20 20.72
CA ASP A 802 -36.67 -31.30 19.80
C ASP A 802 -38.04 -31.15 20.50
N PHE A 803 -38.14 -31.54 21.77
CA PHE A 803 -39.32 -31.27 22.58
C PHE A 803 -39.52 -29.79 22.86
N LEU A 804 -38.49 -29.11 23.33
CA LEU A 804 -38.57 -27.68 23.62
C LEU A 804 -38.84 -26.83 22.38
N ALA A 805 -38.31 -27.24 21.22
CA ALA A 805 -38.51 -26.53 19.96
C ALA A 805 -39.96 -26.49 19.46
N GLN A 806 -40.82 -27.43 19.86
CA GLN A 806 -42.19 -27.55 19.33
C GLN A 806 -43.14 -26.41 19.68
N ASP A 807 -42.94 -25.77 20.83
CA ASP A 807 -43.72 -24.61 21.27
C ASP A 807 -42.85 -23.35 21.30
N ASN A 808 -41.92 -23.24 20.34
CA ASN A 808 -40.95 -22.14 20.25
C ASN A 808 -40.26 -21.86 21.60
N PHE A 809 -39.87 -22.92 22.32
CA PHE A 809 -39.16 -22.88 23.60
C PHE A 809 -39.90 -22.19 24.76
N LYS A 810 -41.23 -22.01 24.66
CA LYS A 810 -42.02 -21.35 25.71
C LYS A 810 -41.81 -21.95 27.11
N GLU A 811 -41.83 -23.28 27.23
CA GLU A 811 -41.62 -23.95 28.52
C GLU A 811 -40.23 -23.71 29.10
N LEU A 812 -39.20 -23.68 28.25
CA LEU A 812 -37.84 -23.36 28.66
C LEU A 812 -37.71 -21.88 29.05
N ASN A 813 -38.38 -20.98 28.33
CA ASN A 813 -38.39 -19.55 28.63
C ASN A 813 -39.02 -19.24 29.99
N ASP A 814 -40.16 -19.86 30.28
CA ASP A 814 -40.85 -19.73 31.57
C ASP A 814 -39.99 -20.30 32.72
N LEU A 815 -39.32 -21.43 32.47
CA LEU A 815 -38.39 -22.04 33.41
C LEU A 815 -37.18 -21.15 33.69
N ILE A 816 -36.52 -20.63 32.65
CA ILE A 816 -35.38 -19.71 32.79
C ILE A 816 -35.80 -18.46 33.55
N SER A 817 -36.96 -17.89 33.23
CA SER A 817 -37.49 -16.72 33.94
C SER A 817 -37.67 -17.00 35.43
N THR A 818 -38.24 -18.16 35.77
CA THR A 818 -38.42 -18.58 37.17
C THR A 818 -37.08 -18.81 37.86
N ILE A 819 -36.14 -19.51 37.21
CA ILE A 819 -34.79 -19.75 37.75
C ILE A 819 -34.07 -18.42 37.99
N MET A 820 -34.18 -17.46 37.08
CA MET A 820 -33.55 -16.15 37.23
C MET A 820 -34.15 -15.35 38.40
N ASP A 821 -35.48 -15.36 38.57
CA ASP A 821 -36.12 -14.74 39.73
C ASP A 821 -35.66 -15.41 41.03
N ASP A 822 -35.61 -16.74 41.02
CA ASP A 822 -35.16 -17.51 42.16
C ASP A 822 -33.70 -17.21 42.53
N PHE A 823 -32.83 -17.18 41.52
CA PHE A 823 -31.39 -17.00 41.66
C PHE A 823 -30.98 -15.58 42.05
N PHE A 824 -31.61 -14.55 41.46
CA PHE A 824 -31.25 -13.16 41.72
C PHE A 824 -32.10 -12.48 42.79
N LEU A 825 -33.36 -12.87 42.98
CA LEU A 825 -34.31 -12.12 43.82
C LEU A 825 -34.81 -12.90 45.03
N VAL A 826 -35.23 -14.16 44.86
CA VAL A 826 -35.96 -14.90 45.92
C VAL A 826 -35.01 -15.61 46.89
N ASN A 827 -34.14 -16.49 46.37
CA ASN A 827 -33.26 -17.35 47.15
C ASN A 827 -31.77 -16.97 46.97
N ASN A 828 -31.49 -15.76 46.49
CA ASN A 828 -30.14 -15.24 46.24
C ASN A 828 -29.15 -15.54 47.38
N TYR A 829 -29.56 -15.32 48.63
CA TYR A 829 -28.73 -15.58 49.81
C TYR A 829 -28.29 -17.05 49.93
N LYS A 830 -29.11 -18.03 49.51
CA LYS A 830 -28.74 -19.45 49.55
C LYS A 830 -27.66 -19.76 48.52
N TYR A 831 -27.75 -19.15 47.34
CA TYR A 831 -26.76 -19.30 46.28
C TYR A 831 -25.43 -18.61 46.63
N GLN A 832 -25.48 -17.39 47.18
CA GLN A 832 -24.28 -16.68 47.66
C GLN A 832 -23.50 -17.47 48.72
N ASN A 833 -24.21 -18.20 49.58
CA ASN A 833 -23.60 -18.92 50.70
C ASN A 833 -23.29 -20.39 50.38
N SER A 834 -23.51 -20.85 49.15
CA SER A 834 -23.23 -22.23 48.75
C SER A 834 -21.70 -22.47 48.75
N PRO A 835 -21.20 -23.55 49.40
CA PRO A 835 -19.76 -23.78 49.58
C PRO A 835 -19.04 -24.30 48.34
N ASP A 836 -19.79 -24.89 47.40
CA ASP A 836 -19.27 -25.48 46.17
C ASP A 836 -20.34 -25.47 45.05
N LEU A 837 -19.95 -25.94 43.86
CA LEU A 837 -20.84 -26.03 42.70
C LEU A 837 -22.05 -26.95 42.93
N TYR A 838 -21.87 -28.05 43.66
CA TYR A 838 -22.94 -29.02 43.88
C TYR A 838 -24.04 -28.43 44.77
N ALA A 839 -23.67 -27.67 45.80
CA ALA A 839 -24.63 -26.93 46.63
C ALA A 839 -25.45 -25.92 45.80
N ILE A 840 -24.82 -25.22 44.84
CA ILE A 840 -25.53 -24.32 43.92
C ILE A 840 -26.53 -25.11 43.06
N ILE A 841 -26.08 -26.21 42.44
CA ILE A 841 -26.92 -27.06 41.58
C ILE A 841 -28.10 -27.64 42.36
N PHE A 842 -27.87 -28.17 43.56
CA PHE A 842 -28.93 -28.74 44.38
C PHE A 842 -29.93 -27.68 44.84
N ASN A 843 -29.46 -26.51 45.29
CA ASN A 843 -30.35 -25.40 45.60
C ASN A 843 -31.20 -25.00 44.38
N LEU A 844 -30.59 -24.92 43.18
CA LEU A 844 -31.28 -24.56 41.94
C LEU A 844 -32.36 -25.58 41.57
N LEU A 845 -32.02 -26.87 41.58
CA LEU A 845 -32.97 -27.94 41.25
C LEU A 845 -34.08 -28.06 42.29
N SER A 846 -33.76 -27.93 43.58
CA SER A 846 -34.73 -28.04 44.67
C SER A 846 -35.72 -26.87 44.67
N ASN A 847 -35.22 -25.63 44.64
CA ASN A 847 -36.05 -24.42 44.67
C ASN A 847 -36.97 -24.32 43.44
N ASN A 848 -36.52 -24.82 42.27
CA ASN A 848 -37.27 -24.75 41.02
C ASN A 848 -38.00 -26.06 40.66
N SER A 849 -38.03 -27.04 41.56
CA SER A 849 -38.61 -28.38 41.33
C SER A 849 -40.09 -28.34 40.91
N GLN A 850 -40.87 -27.40 41.44
CA GLN A 850 -42.29 -27.23 41.10
C GLN A 850 -42.53 -26.87 39.63
N LYS A 851 -41.55 -26.23 38.96
CA LYS A 851 -41.60 -25.92 37.52
C LYS A 851 -40.90 -26.96 36.67
N LEU A 852 -39.80 -27.54 37.16
CA LEU A 852 -39.03 -28.55 36.43
C LEU A 852 -39.81 -29.87 36.24
N LYS A 853 -40.47 -30.37 37.29
CA LYS A 853 -41.18 -31.67 37.25
C LYS A 853 -42.26 -31.71 36.16
N PRO A 854 -43.18 -30.73 36.04
CA PRO A 854 -44.19 -30.73 34.98
C PRO A 854 -43.60 -30.75 33.55
N ILE A 855 -42.50 -30.04 33.31
CA ILE A 855 -41.82 -30.01 32.00
C ILE A 855 -41.26 -31.40 31.67
N LEU A 856 -40.60 -32.04 32.64
CA LEU A 856 -40.08 -33.40 32.47
C LEU A 856 -41.21 -34.41 32.27
N TYR A 857 -42.34 -34.27 32.96
CA TYR A 857 -43.51 -35.12 32.74
C TYR A 857 -44.06 -35.00 31.31
N LYS A 858 -44.16 -33.78 30.78
CA LYS A 858 -44.59 -33.54 29.39
C LYS A 858 -43.59 -34.12 28.39
N PHE A 859 -42.29 -34.02 28.67
CA PHE A 859 -41.26 -34.65 27.85
C PHE A 859 -41.40 -36.19 27.81
N ILE A 860 -41.66 -36.81 28.96
CA ILE A 860 -41.95 -38.25 29.07
C ILE A 860 -43.23 -38.61 28.31
N ASP A 861 -44.31 -37.84 28.49
CA ASP A 861 -45.58 -38.08 27.82
C ASP A 861 -45.46 -37.93 26.30
N LYS A 862 -44.63 -37.00 25.80
CA LYS A 862 -44.34 -36.89 24.37
C LYS A 862 -43.57 -38.10 23.83
N ASN A 863 -42.63 -38.63 24.63
CA ASN A 863 -41.76 -39.73 24.24
C ASN A 863 -42.27 -41.11 24.68
N HIS A 864 -43.53 -41.24 25.09
CA HIS A 864 -44.09 -42.50 25.62
C HIS A 864 -43.97 -43.70 24.67
N ASN A 865 -43.90 -43.47 23.36
CA ASN A 865 -43.69 -44.50 22.33
C ASN A 865 -42.24 -44.59 21.82
N ASN A 866 -41.33 -43.72 22.27
CA ASN A 866 -39.94 -43.68 21.84
C ASN A 866 -39.07 -44.55 22.76
N THR A 867 -39.12 -45.87 22.54
CA THR A 867 -38.44 -46.87 23.38
C THR A 867 -36.93 -46.65 23.50
N LYS A 868 -36.28 -46.06 22.49
CA LYS A 868 -34.84 -45.74 22.53
C LYS A 868 -34.53 -44.66 23.58
N VAL A 869 -35.30 -43.56 23.57
CA VAL A 869 -35.15 -42.45 24.54
C VAL A 869 -35.49 -42.92 25.95
N LEU A 870 -36.57 -43.68 26.10
CA LEU A 870 -36.98 -44.22 27.41
C LEU A 870 -35.94 -45.21 27.97
N ASN A 871 -35.34 -46.07 27.15
CA ASN A 871 -34.27 -46.96 27.60
C ASN A 871 -33.00 -46.20 27.96
N ALA A 872 -32.65 -45.14 27.22
CA ALA A 872 -31.55 -44.26 27.58
C ALA A 872 -31.80 -43.56 28.94
N LEU A 873 -33.02 -43.06 29.17
CA LEU A 873 -33.40 -42.46 30.46
C LEU A 873 -33.32 -43.47 31.61
N LYS A 874 -33.82 -44.70 31.41
CA LYS A 874 -33.69 -45.78 32.41
C LYS A 874 -32.24 -46.06 32.77
N SER A 875 -31.37 -46.16 31.75
CA SER A 875 -29.94 -46.42 31.94
C SER A 875 -29.26 -45.31 32.74
N VAL A 876 -29.56 -44.05 32.44
CA VAL A 876 -28.98 -42.89 33.16
C VAL A 876 -29.52 -42.81 34.59
N PHE A 877 -30.83 -42.93 34.79
CA PHE A 877 -31.44 -42.80 36.11
C PHE A 877 -31.11 -43.98 37.04
N ALA A 878 -30.92 -45.19 36.51
CA ALA A 878 -30.51 -46.35 37.30
C ALA A 878 -29.12 -46.19 37.94
N LYS A 879 -28.27 -45.30 37.41
CA LYS A 879 -26.96 -44.98 38.00
C LYS A 879 -27.04 -43.96 39.14
N ILE A 880 -28.15 -43.22 39.25
CA ILE A 880 -28.35 -42.14 40.23
C ILE A 880 -29.14 -42.64 41.44
N LEU A 881 -30.13 -43.51 41.22
CA LEU A 881 -31.01 -44.00 42.28
C LEU A 881 -30.53 -45.35 42.85
N PRO A 882 -30.69 -45.58 44.16
CA PRO A 882 -30.46 -46.90 44.76
C PRO A 882 -31.34 -47.96 44.09
N GLN A 883 -30.80 -49.17 43.92
CA GLN A 883 -31.49 -50.29 43.28
C GLN A 883 -32.86 -50.60 43.95
N GLU A 884 -32.94 -50.40 45.25
CA GLU A 884 -34.14 -50.62 46.06
C GLU A 884 -35.27 -49.62 45.78
N VAL A 885 -34.92 -48.40 45.34
CA VAL A 885 -35.90 -47.40 44.90
C VAL A 885 -36.44 -47.80 43.53
N LEU A 886 -35.57 -48.28 42.64
CA LEU A 886 -35.94 -48.74 41.30
C LEU A 886 -36.87 -49.98 41.34
N GLU A 887 -36.66 -50.88 42.30
CA GLU A 887 -37.47 -52.10 42.51
C GLU A 887 -38.88 -51.80 43.04
N LYS A 888 -39.09 -50.66 43.72
CA LYS A 888 -40.39 -50.26 44.28
C LYS A 888 -41.27 -49.47 43.31
N LEU A 889 -40.76 -49.10 42.14
CA LEU A 889 -41.51 -48.33 41.15
C LEU A 889 -42.41 -49.24 40.32
N ASP A 890 -43.68 -48.84 40.16
CA ASP A 890 -44.64 -49.53 39.30
C ASP A 890 -44.18 -49.53 37.83
N GLN A 891 -43.88 -50.71 37.30
CA GLN A 891 -43.38 -50.91 35.93
C GLN A 891 -44.49 -51.18 34.90
N THR A 892 -45.76 -51.31 35.35
CA THR A 892 -46.88 -51.73 34.48
C THR A 892 -47.33 -50.63 33.50
N ASN A 893 -47.14 -49.35 33.86
CA ASN A 893 -47.37 -48.21 32.98
C ASN A 893 -46.07 -47.40 32.84
N GLN A 894 -45.49 -47.36 31.64
CA GLN A 894 -44.20 -46.71 31.40
C GLN A 894 -44.22 -45.20 31.72
N SER A 895 -45.28 -44.45 31.39
CA SER A 895 -45.34 -43.02 31.72
C SER A 895 -45.37 -42.81 33.24
N ASN A 896 -46.18 -43.59 33.97
CA ASN A 896 -46.23 -43.52 35.44
C ASN A 896 -44.91 -43.94 36.09
N TYR A 897 -44.24 -44.96 35.55
CA TYR A 897 -42.91 -45.39 35.99
C TYR A 897 -41.91 -44.23 35.97
N PHE A 898 -41.80 -43.52 34.84
CA PHE A 898 -40.86 -42.39 34.72
C PHE A 898 -41.28 -41.15 35.51
N LYS A 899 -42.59 -40.89 35.67
CA LYS A 899 -43.07 -39.80 36.53
C LYS A 899 -42.69 -40.04 37.99
N ASN A 900 -42.92 -41.25 38.50
CA ASN A 900 -42.52 -41.64 39.86
C ASN A 900 -40.98 -41.65 40.04
N LEU A 901 -40.24 -41.99 38.98
CA LEU A 901 -38.78 -41.93 38.95
C LEU A 901 -38.27 -40.48 39.07
N ILE A 902 -38.85 -39.55 38.31
CA ILE A 902 -38.57 -38.11 38.41
C ILE A 902 -38.87 -37.62 39.84
N ASP A 903 -40.01 -38.00 40.42
CA ASP A 903 -40.35 -37.61 41.80
C ASP A 903 -39.34 -38.09 42.82
N SER A 904 -38.87 -39.33 42.68
CA SER A 904 -37.86 -39.93 43.56
C SER A 904 -36.52 -39.20 43.46
N ILE A 905 -36.10 -38.80 42.25
CA ILE A 905 -34.87 -38.02 42.04
C ILE A 905 -34.96 -36.66 42.72
N PHE A 906 -36.06 -35.94 42.56
CA PHE A 906 -36.24 -34.63 43.20
C PHE A 906 -36.38 -34.72 44.73
N ALA A 907 -36.89 -35.84 45.27
CA ALA A 907 -36.87 -36.09 46.70
C ALA A 907 -35.44 -36.24 47.24
N VAL A 908 -34.59 -36.99 46.53
CA VAL A 908 -33.16 -37.13 46.87
C VAL A 908 -32.44 -35.78 46.77
N ILE A 909 -32.70 -35.00 45.71
CA ILE A 909 -32.15 -33.65 45.57
C ILE A 909 -32.54 -32.77 46.76
N SER A 910 -33.82 -32.79 47.18
CA SER A 910 -34.29 -32.01 48.31
C SER A 910 -33.61 -32.39 49.63
N GLU A 911 -33.40 -33.68 49.90
CA GLU A 911 -32.68 -34.15 51.09
C GLU A 911 -31.23 -33.65 51.08
N LEU A 912 -30.55 -33.78 49.93
CA LEU A 912 -29.19 -33.29 49.75
C LEU A 912 -29.11 -31.77 49.96
N THR A 913 -30.05 -30.99 49.41
CA THR A 913 -30.12 -29.53 49.61
C THR A 913 -30.22 -29.17 51.09
N ILE A 914 -31.04 -29.88 51.86
CA ILE A 914 -31.18 -29.65 53.31
C ILE A 914 -29.85 -29.94 54.02
N GLU A 915 -29.20 -31.07 53.73
CA GLU A 915 -27.92 -31.43 54.35
C GLU A 915 -26.83 -30.38 54.08
N TYR A 916 -26.72 -29.89 52.82
CA TYR A 916 -25.78 -28.83 52.46
C TYR A 916 -26.09 -27.53 53.21
N ASN A 917 -27.35 -27.08 53.25
CA ASN A 917 -27.73 -25.84 53.90
C ASN A 917 -27.57 -25.88 55.43
N THR A 918 -27.88 -27.01 56.07
CA THR A 918 -27.68 -27.18 57.52
C THR A 918 -26.20 -27.18 57.91
N LYS A 919 -25.30 -27.76 57.10
CA LYS A 919 -23.84 -27.69 57.36
C LYS A 919 -23.30 -26.27 57.24
N ILE A 920 -23.83 -25.46 56.32
CA ILE A 920 -23.46 -24.04 56.18
C ILE A 920 -23.87 -23.25 57.41
N GLU A 921 -25.09 -23.44 57.90
CA GLU A 921 -25.57 -22.80 59.13
C GLU A 921 -24.77 -23.23 60.37
N LEU A 922 -24.39 -24.51 60.48
CA LEU A 922 -23.54 -25.01 61.56
C LEU A 922 -22.11 -24.47 61.49
N ALA A 923 -21.52 -24.35 60.30
CA ALA A 923 -20.18 -23.77 60.11
C ALA A 923 -20.14 -22.27 60.43
N LYS A 924 -21.21 -21.52 60.11
CA LYS A 924 -21.37 -20.10 60.48
C LYS A 924 -21.62 -19.89 61.97
N ASN A 925 -22.31 -20.81 62.63
CA ASN A 925 -22.56 -20.72 64.08
C ASN A 925 -21.36 -21.19 64.91
N ASN A 926 -20.54 -22.11 64.39
CA ASN A 926 -19.35 -22.62 65.08
C ASN A 926 -18.10 -21.74 64.90
N SER A 927 -18.11 -20.70 64.05
CA SER A 927 -17.03 -19.70 64.01
C SER A 927 -16.96 -18.80 65.25
N PHE A 928 -17.78 -19.09 66.29
CA PHE A 928 -17.70 -18.45 67.61
C PHE A 928 -16.99 -19.32 68.67
N ILE A 929 -16.58 -20.56 68.36
CA ILE A 929 -15.85 -21.42 69.32
C ILE A 929 -14.70 -22.16 68.61
N GLU A 930 -13.51 -21.64 68.86
CA GLU A 930 -12.15 -22.23 68.82
C GLU A 930 -11.53 -22.72 67.49
N GLU A 931 -10.43 -22.03 67.14
CA GLU A 931 -9.24 -22.58 66.52
C GLU A 931 -8.73 -23.79 67.32
N THR A 932 -8.83 -25.00 66.79
CA THR A 932 -7.85 -26.10 66.90
C THR A 932 -8.40 -27.36 66.22
N ASP A 933 -8.11 -27.53 64.93
CA ASP A 933 -7.37 -28.71 64.43
C ASP A 933 -7.25 -28.70 62.91
N LYS A 934 -6.03 -28.96 62.45
CA LYS A 934 -5.66 -29.12 61.05
C LYS A 934 -6.01 -30.53 60.55
N LYS A 935 -6.35 -30.59 59.25
CA LYS A 935 -6.37 -31.77 58.37
C LYS A 935 -7.51 -32.78 58.59
N SER A 936 -8.67 -32.45 58.03
CA SER A 936 -9.38 -33.42 57.19
C SER A 936 -9.86 -32.70 55.92
N GLU A 937 -9.14 -32.87 54.81
CA GLU A 937 -9.72 -32.65 53.48
C GLU A 937 -10.73 -33.78 53.24
N ASN A 938 -11.91 -33.66 53.85
CA ASN A 938 -13.09 -34.39 53.41
C ASN A 938 -13.74 -33.57 52.30
N THR A 939 -13.20 -33.65 51.09
CA THR A 939 -13.93 -33.23 49.90
C THR A 939 -15.11 -34.18 49.72
N LEU A 940 -16.30 -33.77 50.18
CA LEU A 940 -17.54 -34.45 49.84
C LEU A 940 -17.79 -34.26 48.34
N ASP A 941 -17.28 -35.18 47.53
CA ASP A 941 -17.70 -35.29 46.13
C ASP A 941 -19.07 -35.96 46.03
N PHE A 942 -19.79 -35.68 44.94
CA PHE A 942 -21.05 -36.31 44.58
C PHE A 942 -20.99 -37.84 44.71
N ASN A 943 -19.87 -38.46 44.32
CA ASN A 943 -19.68 -39.91 44.46
C ASN A 943 -19.59 -40.37 45.92
N HIS A 944 -18.90 -39.64 46.80
CA HIS A 944 -18.83 -39.96 48.22
C HIS A 944 -20.21 -39.81 48.90
N LEU A 945 -21.04 -38.87 48.46
CA LEU A 945 -22.41 -38.68 48.94
C LEU A 945 -23.41 -39.68 48.36
N LEU A 946 -23.27 -39.99 47.07
CA LEU A 946 -24.05 -41.03 46.40
C LEU A 946 -23.75 -42.40 47.00
N ASP A 947 -22.48 -42.67 47.33
CA ASP A 947 -22.06 -43.89 48.04
C ASP A 947 -22.55 -43.88 49.50
N LYS A 948 -22.69 -42.71 50.13
CA LYS A 948 -23.33 -42.57 51.46
C LYS A 948 -24.85 -42.79 51.42
N LEU A 949 -25.52 -42.38 50.34
CA LEU A 949 -26.93 -42.65 50.06
C LEU A 949 -27.16 -44.12 49.68
N LYS A 950 -26.23 -44.74 48.94
CA LYS A 950 -26.23 -46.19 48.65
C LYS A 950 -25.95 -47.04 49.89
N SER A 951 -25.16 -46.54 50.85
CA SER A 951 -24.79 -47.24 52.09
C SER A 951 -25.67 -46.92 53.30
N LYS A 952 -26.61 -45.97 53.19
CA LYS A 952 -27.61 -45.72 54.22
C LYS A 952 -28.70 -46.80 54.18
N LYS A 953 -28.35 -47.97 54.72
CA LYS A 953 -29.30 -48.92 55.29
C LYS A 953 -28.73 -49.53 56.56
N SER A 954 -29.06 -48.87 57.67
CA SER A 954 -29.58 -49.54 58.87
C SER A 954 -30.58 -48.61 59.53
#